data_AF-A0A1G0X149-F1
#
_entry.id   AF-A0A1G0X149-F1
#
_cell.length_a   1.000
_cell.length_b   1.000
_cell.length_c   1.000
_cell.angle_alpha   90.00
_cell.angle_beta   90.00
_cell.angle_gamma   90.00
#
_symmetry.space_group_name_H-M   'P 1'
#
loop_
_entity.id
_entity.type
_entity.pdbx_description
1 polymer ?
#
loop_
_entity_poly.entity_id
_entity_poly.type
_entity_poly.pdbx_seq_one_letter_code
_entity_poly.pdbx_strand_id
1 'polypeptide(L)'
;MSIADEIQRAASSGAIEEIKLLESGLSAEEQKAAVKARGYAAIRYAAINGHTEIIKYLESHLSAEEKKAAVIELDYAAIRNAAKNGHTETIKYLESHLSAEEQKAAVRADDYLAIRYAAQDGHTETIKYLESHLSAEEQKAAVMADYYAVIRNAALNGHTETIKYLESHLSVEEQKAAVMACSYAAMQNAAYKGHIATIKYLESHLSPAEIKTAVMDDFYAVIRNAAINGHTEIIKYLEGRLSAEEQKAAVMVFDYANIKNAAGNGHTETIKYLESHLSAEERKAAVRAGDYAAIRYATKNGHTETIKYLEDHLSAKEQKEAVMEYGYEAIQYAAQNGHTETIQYSVRHLHAEEIKAAVTADYYAVIRNAAQNGHTETIQYLESHLSAEERKAAVRAGDYAAIQYAAKNCHTATFRHFLTIDTALAYAEAHVIEYGSFVNPYISERIADLRSRKLNAEANNQQVVFDVGEEEARCIFYMIRNLIRRGANNPHMMHDDIVFLLGIPAVKALAGAEVNTGYSNELLRLALLLNNRDAAEILLTIPLVRELAEANDYYARERRGELDLRALAHDRESAMTGLTQGEQRRLAAVNERYKDILANTGINNLIDDLRLQLEARFLQNPATITMDDGSLKELPVLYADFIKLKLSENEKARALEAYYQHKDHTALRYLAKPNMWMHRNASYVYVDSNNHSLKYSTFEEYQPLIALLYCAARDENIAQEDSEGFTPETRFAHFIDELSHIGRAHNWDRSRERGNKSEEYDDLEGDRPSCYSGVKRRLFQAVLGHPLLIILT
;
A
#
# COMPACT_ATOMS: atom_id res chain seq x y z
N MET A 1 -2.62 -19.06 24.10
CA MET A 1 -2.45 -18.38 25.40
C MET A 1 -2.93 -19.35 26.46
N SER A 2 -2.22 -19.57 27.55
CA SER A 2 -2.68 -20.54 28.57
C SER A 2 -3.83 -19.95 29.39
N ILE A 3 -4.68 -20.79 29.99
CA ILE A 3 -5.79 -20.31 30.83
C ILE A 3 -5.30 -19.44 32.00
N ALA A 4 -4.11 -19.74 32.53
CA ALA A 4 -3.44 -18.94 33.55
C ALA A 4 -3.05 -17.54 33.04
N ASP A 5 -2.68 -17.40 31.76
CA ASP A 5 -2.40 -16.09 31.15
C ASP A 5 -3.70 -15.27 31.00
N GLU A 6 -4.80 -15.94 30.68
CA GLU A 6 -6.13 -15.32 30.56
C GLU A 6 -6.64 -14.85 31.93
N ILE A 7 -6.56 -15.70 32.94
CA ILE A 7 -6.88 -15.34 34.33
C ILE A 7 -5.99 -14.20 34.83
N GLN A 8 -4.69 -14.22 34.53
CA GLN A 8 -3.79 -13.12 34.88
C GLN A 8 -4.20 -11.79 34.24
N ARG A 9 -4.55 -11.80 32.95
CA ARG A 9 -5.00 -10.59 32.23
C ARG A 9 -6.32 -10.07 32.81
N ALA A 10 -7.28 -10.95 33.03
CA ALA A 10 -8.57 -10.61 33.61
C ALA A 10 -8.42 -10.09 35.06
N ALA A 11 -7.50 -10.67 35.83
CA ALA A 11 -7.14 -10.20 37.16
C ALA A 11 -6.49 -8.81 37.12
N SER A 12 -5.68 -8.51 36.11
CA SER A 12 -5.10 -7.19 35.90
C SER A 12 -6.10 -6.14 35.45
N SER A 13 -7.17 -6.52 34.75
CA SER A 13 -8.17 -5.58 34.21
C SER A 13 -9.40 -5.39 35.10
N GLY A 14 -9.50 -6.13 36.22
CA GLY A 14 -10.65 -6.05 37.11
C GLY A 14 -11.85 -6.91 36.68
N ALA A 15 -11.67 -7.82 35.72
CA ALA A 15 -12.76 -8.61 35.11
C ALA A 15 -13.08 -9.90 35.90
N ILE A 16 -13.65 -9.75 37.11
CA ILE A 16 -13.97 -10.91 37.98
C ILE A 16 -14.91 -11.93 37.34
N GLU A 17 -15.88 -11.49 36.53
CA GLU A 17 -16.82 -12.38 35.85
C GLU A 17 -16.15 -13.17 34.71
N GLU A 18 -15.14 -12.59 34.05
CA GLU A 18 -14.32 -13.30 33.06
C GLU A 18 -13.52 -14.42 33.75
N ILE A 19 -12.92 -14.14 34.92
CA ILE A 19 -12.21 -15.16 35.71
C ILE A 19 -13.16 -16.31 36.07
N LYS A 20 -14.35 -16.01 36.60
CA LYS A 20 -15.36 -17.02 36.93
C LYS A 20 -15.76 -17.86 35.72
N LEU A 21 -15.90 -17.23 34.54
CA LEU A 21 -16.23 -17.93 33.30
C LEU A 21 -15.09 -18.86 32.86
N LEU A 22 -13.85 -18.37 32.87
CA LEU A 22 -12.66 -19.16 32.54
C LEU A 22 -12.52 -20.37 33.48
N GLU A 23 -12.84 -20.20 34.76
CA GLU A 23 -12.76 -21.26 35.77
C GLU A 23 -13.95 -22.23 35.75
N SER A 24 -15.07 -21.90 35.10
CA SER A 24 -16.32 -22.67 35.14
C SER A 24 -16.20 -24.11 34.61
N GLY A 25 -15.23 -24.37 33.74
CA GLY A 25 -14.94 -25.69 33.17
C GLY A 25 -13.79 -26.45 33.84
N LEU A 26 -13.19 -25.89 34.89
CA LEU A 26 -12.02 -26.46 35.57
C LEU A 26 -12.41 -27.23 36.84
N SER A 27 -11.67 -28.29 37.13
CA SER A 27 -11.70 -28.92 38.47
C SER A 27 -11.11 -27.99 39.53
N ALA A 28 -11.40 -28.25 40.81
CA ALA A 28 -10.87 -27.45 41.91
C ALA A 28 -9.33 -27.46 41.94
N GLU A 29 -8.71 -28.61 41.63
CA GLU A 29 -7.27 -28.75 41.49
C GLU A 29 -6.69 -27.90 40.35
N GLU A 30 -7.41 -27.80 39.22
CA GLU A 30 -7.00 -26.99 38.07
C GLU A 30 -7.18 -25.48 38.33
N GLN A 31 -8.29 -25.07 38.95
CA GLN A 31 -8.51 -23.68 39.39
C GLN A 31 -7.38 -23.24 40.33
N LYS A 32 -7.11 -24.06 41.33
CA LYS A 32 -5.99 -23.85 42.26
C LYS A 32 -4.64 -23.80 41.55
N ALA A 33 -4.36 -24.70 40.61
CA ALA A 33 -3.12 -24.70 39.85
C ALA A 33 -2.98 -23.44 38.98
N ALA A 34 -4.08 -22.95 38.40
CA ALA A 34 -4.11 -21.71 37.63
C ALA A 34 -3.81 -20.48 38.51
N VAL A 35 -4.35 -20.43 39.73
CA VAL A 35 -4.02 -19.37 40.70
C VAL A 35 -2.55 -19.42 41.11
N LYS A 36 -1.98 -20.60 41.36
CA LYS A 36 -0.55 -20.78 41.75
C LYS A 36 0.43 -20.55 40.59
N ALA A 37 -0.05 -20.49 39.36
CA ALA A 37 0.80 -20.38 38.17
C ALA A 37 1.72 -19.15 38.23
N ARG A 38 2.96 -19.33 37.77
CA ARG A 38 4.01 -18.29 37.76
C ARG A 38 4.21 -17.62 39.12
N GLY A 39 4.11 -18.42 40.18
CA GLY A 39 4.18 -17.99 41.57
C GLY A 39 3.09 -16.97 41.87
N TYR A 40 1.81 -17.29 41.69
CA TYR A 40 0.70 -16.39 42.05
C TYR A 40 0.65 -15.06 41.27
N ALA A 41 0.97 -15.09 39.96
CA ALA A 41 0.99 -13.87 39.15
C ALA A 41 -0.36 -13.14 39.14
N ALA A 42 -1.48 -13.85 39.01
CA ALA A 42 -2.81 -13.23 38.99
C ALA A 42 -3.10 -12.41 40.26
N ILE A 43 -2.69 -12.90 41.44
CA ILE A 43 -2.82 -12.15 42.71
C ILE A 43 -1.96 -10.89 42.69
N ARG A 44 -0.70 -10.96 42.21
CA ARG A 44 0.15 -9.76 42.08
C ARG A 44 -0.41 -8.71 41.11
N TYR A 45 -0.97 -9.14 39.97
CA TYR A 45 -1.57 -8.24 38.99
C TYR A 45 -2.93 -7.68 39.42
N ALA A 46 -3.68 -8.40 40.27
CA ALA A 46 -4.83 -7.81 40.95
C ALA A 46 -4.38 -6.79 42.02
N ALA A 47 -3.31 -7.10 42.76
CA ALA A 47 -2.77 -6.23 43.82
C ALA A 47 -2.20 -4.91 43.28
N ILE A 48 -1.45 -4.95 42.18
CA ILE A 48 -0.91 -3.74 41.54
C ILE A 48 -2.02 -2.76 41.11
N ASN A 49 -3.23 -3.24 40.80
CA ASN A 49 -4.39 -2.43 40.40
C ASN A 49 -5.46 -2.28 41.49
N GLY A 50 -5.20 -2.77 42.71
CA GLY A 50 -6.10 -2.57 43.85
C GLY A 50 -7.39 -3.39 43.80
N HIS A 51 -7.43 -4.47 43.02
CA HIS A 51 -8.61 -5.31 42.84
C HIS A 51 -8.77 -6.33 43.98
N THR A 52 -8.98 -5.83 45.20
CA THR A 52 -9.08 -6.65 46.42
C THR A 52 -10.14 -7.75 46.32
N GLU A 53 -11.27 -7.51 45.66
CA GLU A 53 -12.32 -8.53 45.47
C GLU A 53 -11.89 -9.68 44.55
N ILE A 54 -11.04 -9.39 43.55
CA ILE A 54 -10.44 -10.44 42.72
C ILE A 54 -9.45 -11.25 43.54
N ILE A 55 -8.62 -10.60 44.37
CA ILE A 55 -7.69 -11.31 45.25
C ILE A 55 -8.47 -12.24 46.18
N LYS A 56 -9.52 -11.75 46.84
CA LYS A 56 -10.41 -12.57 47.68
C LYS A 56 -10.98 -13.77 46.94
N TYR A 57 -11.41 -13.56 45.70
CA TYR A 57 -11.96 -14.62 44.86
C TYR A 57 -10.90 -15.67 44.49
N LEU A 58 -9.75 -15.25 43.96
CA LEU A 58 -8.66 -16.16 43.60
C LEU A 58 -8.13 -16.93 44.82
N GLU A 59 -8.03 -16.25 45.96
CA GLU A 59 -7.63 -16.87 47.23
C GLU A 59 -8.69 -17.84 47.79
N SER A 60 -9.95 -17.79 47.34
CA SER A 60 -10.96 -18.74 47.79
C SER A 60 -10.64 -20.20 47.40
N HIS A 61 -9.77 -20.36 46.39
CA HIS A 61 -9.23 -21.65 45.93
C HIS A 61 -7.98 -22.12 46.71
N LEU A 62 -7.49 -21.31 47.64
CA LEU A 62 -6.22 -21.54 48.36
C LEU A 62 -6.45 -21.86 49.84
N SER A 63 -5.61 -22.74 50.38
CA SER A 63 -5.52 -22.94 51.84
C SER A 63 -4.88 -21.73 52.53
N ALA A 64 -5.03 -21.60 53.85
CA ALA A 64 -4.43 -20.49 54.61
C ALA A 64 -2.91 -20.38 54.41
N GLU A 65 -2.20 -21.52 54.39
CA GLU A 65 -0.75 -21.58 54.15
C GLU A 65 -0.39 -21.11 52.74
N GLU A 66 -1.24 -21.40 51.75
CA GLU A 66 -1.02 -20.99 50.37
C GLU A 66 -1.35 -19.52 50.12
N LYS A 67 -2.35 -18.95 50.82
CA LYS A 67 -2.61 -17.50 50.80
C LYS A 67 -1.41 -16.74 51.34
N LYS A 68 -0.88 -17.18 52.49
CA LYS A 68 0.35 -16.66 53.06
C LYS A 68 1.53 -16.78 52.09
N ALA A 69 1.72 -17.95 51.48
CA ALA A 69 2.76 -18.16 50.49
C ALA A 69 2.61 -17.21 49.28
N ALA A 70 1.39 -16.96 48.81
CA ALA A 70 1.12 -16.02 47.73
C ALA A 70 1.51 -14.57 48.07
N VAL A 71 1.34 -14.17 49.34
CA VAL A 71 1.73 -12.85 49.84
C VAL A 71 3.25 -12.73 49.96
N ILE A 72 3.94 -13.76 50.48
CA ILE A 72 5.41 -13.77 50.68
C ILE A 72 6.18 -13.92 49.36
N GLU A 73 5.55 -14.52 48.35
CA GLU A 73 6.16 -14.82 47.05
C GLU A 73 6.89 -13.63 46.42
N LEU A 74 8.06 -13.89 45.85
CA LEU A 74 8.98 -12.85 45.33
C LEU A 74 9.28 -11.75 46.35
N ASP A 75 9.51 -12.14 47.60
CA ASP A 75 9.82 -11.25 48.72
C ASP A 75 8.75 -10.17 48.91
N TYR A 76 7.47 -10.54 49.05
CA TYR A 76 6.36 -9.59 49.26
C TYR A 76 6.03 -8.66 48.08
N ALA A 77 6.24 -9.11 46.85
CA ALA A 77 6.01 -8.31 45.65
C ALA A 77 4.55 -7.80 45.51
N ALA A 78 3.56 -8.55 45.99
CA ALA A 78 2.15 -8.12 45.95
C ALA A 78 1.91 -6.85 46.80
N ILE A 79 2.50 -6.81 48.01
CA ILE A 79 2.43 -5.65 48.91
C ILE A 79 3.17 -4.47 48.30
N ARG A 80 4.40 -4.66 47.77
CA ARG A 80 5.15 -3.59 47.10
C ARG A 80 4.41 -2.98 45.92
N ASN A 81 3.80 -3.81 45.08
CA ASN A 81 3.05 -3.36 43.92
C ASN A 81 1.78 -2.60 44.30
N ALA A 82 1.06 -3.06 45.32
CA ALA A 82 -0.09 -2.34 45.87
C ALA A 82 0.34 -1.01 46.51
N ALA A 83 1.49 -0.97 47.19
CA ALA A 83 2.03 0.24 47.80
C ALA A 83 2.42 1.30 46.78
N LYS A 84 3.03 0.88 45.67
CA LYS A 84 3.37 1.77 44.54
C LYS A 84 2.16 2.55 44.02
N ASN A 85 0.99 1.93 43.94
CA ASN A 85 -0.24 2.56 43.45
C ASN A 85 -1.20 3.02 44.57
N GLY A 86 -0.74 3.04 45.82
CA GLY A 86 -1.49 3.61 46.94
C GLY A 86 -2.70 2.78 47.39
N HIS A 87 -2.72 1.48 47.09
CA HIS A 87 -3.84 0.60 47.41
C HIS A 87 -3.79 0.08 48.86
N THR A 88 -3.90 0.99 49.83
CA THR A 88 -3.79 0.69 51.26
C THR A 88 -4.75 -0.41 51.74
N GLU A 89 -5.98 -0.44 51.24
CA GLU A 89 -6.96 -1.48 51.61
C GLU A 89 -6.58 -2.86 51.06
N THR A 90 -5.95 -2.92 49.89
CA THR A 90 -5.41 -4.16 49.34
C THR A 90 -4.24 -4.66 50.18
N ILE A 91 -3.36 -3.76 50.63
CA ILE A 91 -2.25 -4.11 51.53
C ILE A 91 -2.79 -4.66 52.86
N LYS A 92 -3.73 -3.95 53.50
CA LYS A 92 -4.39 -4.42 54.74
C LYS A 92 -4.97 -5.83 54.59
N TYR A 93 -5.60 -6.09 53.44
CA TYR A 93 -6.16 -7.40 53.16
C TYR A 93 -5.07 -8.47 53.00
N LEU A 94 -4.03 -8.22 52.18
CA LEU A 94 -2.93 -9.17 51.98
C LEU A 94 -2.17 -9.45 53.29
N GLU A 95 -1.90 -8.40 54.08
CA GLU A 95 -1.23 -8.51 55.38
C GLU A 95 -2.06 -9.24 56.43
N SER A 96 -3.38 -9.37 56.25
CA SER A 96 -4.23 -10.13 57.18
C SER A 96 -3.90 -11.62 57.23
N HIS A 97 -3.17 -12.13 56.23
CA HIS A 97 -2.66 -13.51 56.19
C HIS A 97 -1.29 -13.67 56.85
N LEU A 98 -0.68 -12.59 57.35
CA LEU A 98 0.67 -12.57 57.90
C LEU A 98 0.64 -12.38 59.43
N SER A 99 1.64 -12.91 60.13
CA SER A 99 1.90 -12.55 61.53
C SER A 99 2.48 -11.13 61.63
N ALA A 100 2.46 -10.54 62.83
CA ALA A 100 3.00 -9.19 63.03
C ALA A 100 4.49 -9.08 62.65
N GLU A 101 5.29 -10.11 62.92
CA GLU A 101 6.71 -10.13 62.52
C GLU A 101 6.88 -10.22 60.99
N GLU A 102 5.99 -10.92 60.31
CA GLU A 102 6.00 -11.04 58.85
C GLU A 102 5.48 -9.77 58.16
N GLN A 103 4.47 -9.09 58.71
CA GLN A 103 4.06 -7.75 58.28
C GLN A 103 5.24 -6.79 58.38
N LYS A 104 5.95 -6.82 59.51
CA LYS A 104 7.17 -6.03 59.71
C LYS A 104 8.28 -6.40 58.73
N ALA A 105 8.46 -7.69 58.44
CA ALA A 105 9.42 -8.16 57.44
C ALA A 105 9.05 -7.70 56.02
N ALA A 106 7.76 -7.71 55.67
CA ALA A 106 7.25 -7.22 54.39
C ALA A 106 7.57 -5.74 54.17
N VAL A 107 7.48 -4.93 55.22
CA VAL A 107 7.84 -3.50 55.15
C VAL A 107 9.36 -3.30 55.00
N ARG A 108 10.19 -4.13 55.66
CA ARG A 108 11.67 -4.06 55.56
C ARG A 108 12.25 -4.69 54.30
N ALA A 109 11.46 -5.50 53.58
CA ALA A 109 11.86 -6.20 52.37
C ALA A 109 12.50 -5.24 51.34
N ASP A 110 13.54 -5.73 50.66
CA ASP A 110 14.37 -4.96 49.73
C ASP A 110 14.78 -3.57 50.27
N ASP A 111 15.17 -3.49 51.54
CA ASP A 111 15.58 -2.25 52.20
C ASP A 111 14.47 -1.17 52.13
N TYR A 112 13.24 -1.51 52.56
CA TYR A 112 12.09 -0.59 52.60
C TYR A 112 11.56 -0.14 51.23
N LEU A 113 11.65 -0.99 50.21
CA LEU A 113 11.25 -0.64 48.84
C LEU A 113 9.77 -0.27 48.71
N ALA A 114 8.87 -0.88 49.50
CA ALA A 114 7.44 -0.54 49.50
C ALA A 114 7.20 0.93 49.87
N ILE A 115 7.89 1.43 50.91
CA ILE A 115 7.83 2.84 51.34
C ILE A 115 8.40 3.75 50.24
N ARG A 116 9.54 3.37 49.62
CA ARG A 116 10.13 4.13 48.51
C ARG A 116 9.20 4.26 47.31
N TYR A 117 8.51 3.19 46.91
CA TYR A 117 7.56 3.25 45.81
C TYR A 117 6.31 4.06 46.16
N ALA A 118 5.75 3.89 47.36
CA ALA A 118 4.63 4.71 47.80
C ALA A 118 5.01 6.20 47.84
N ALA A 119 6.24 6.54 48.26
CA ALA A 119 6.72 7.92 48.29
C ALA A 119 6.98 8.50 46.90
N GLN A 120 7.48 7.68 45.97
CA GLN A 120 7.67 8.09 44.58
C GLN A 120 6.37 8.59 43.95
N ASP A 121 5.23 7.96 44.25
CA ASP A 121 3.92 8.33 43.69
C ASP A 121 3.04 9.11 44.69
N GLY A 122 3.60 9.55 45.82
CA GLY A 122 2.97 10.50 46.75
C GLY A 122 1.91 9.92 47.67
N HIS A 123 1.89 8.60 47.87
CA HIS A 123 0.89 7.89 48.67
C HIS A 123 1.18 7.96 50.18
N THR A 124 1.15 9.16 50.75
CA THR A 124 1.46 9.41 52.18
C THR A 124 0.64 8.58 53.15
N GLU A 125 -0.65 8.32 52.87
CA GLU A 125 -1.49 7.48 53.74
C GLU A 125 -1.07 6.01 53.71
N THR A 126 -0.59 5.52 52.57
CA THR A 126 -0.02 4.17 52.46
C THR A 126 1.29 4.06 53.23
N ILE A 127 2.14 5.09 53.17
CA ILE A 127 3.37 5.15 53.96
C ILE A 127 3.06 5.13 55.46
N LYS A 128 2.15 5.99 55.93
CA LYS A 128 1.69 6.00 57.34
C LYS A 128 1.22 4.63 57.81
N TYR A 129 0.47 3.93 56.95
CA TYR A 129 -0.01 2.59 57.25
C TYR A 129 1.14 1.58 57.35
N LEU A 130 2.04 1.53 56.36
CA LEU A 130 3.20 0.62 56.38
C LEU A 130 4.12 0.90 57.57
N GLU A 131 4.38 2.17 57.88
CA GLU A 131 5.19 2.61 59.02
C GLU A 131 4.54 2.30 60.38
N SER A 132 3.22 2.07 60.44
CA SER A 132 2.55 1.69 61.69
C SER A 132 3.00 0.34 62.23
N HIS A 133 3.64 -0.49 61.40
CA HIS A 133 4.26 -1.75 61.78
C HIS A 133 5.69 -1.59 62.32
N LEU A 134 6.29 -0.40 62.18
CA LEU A 134 7.69 -0.13 62.51
C LEU A 134 7.83 0.63 63.84
N SER A 135 8.94 0.43 64.54
CA SER A 135 9.34 1.32 65.64
C SER A 135 9.85 2.66 65.11
N ALA A 136 9.91 3.69 65.96
CA ALA A 136 10.42 5.01 65.56
C ALA A 136 11.86 4.96 65.00
N GLU A 137 12.72 4.10 65.55
CA GLU A 137 14.09 3.91 65.03
C GLU A 137 14.08 3.29 63.62
N GLU A 138 13.13 2.39 63.34
CA GLU A 138 13.00 1.74 62.03
C GLU A 138 12.32 2.65 61.01
N GLN A 139 11.37 3.49 61.42
CA GLN A 139 10.79 4.53 60.57
C GLN A 139 11.88 5.49 60.12
N LYS A 140 12.72 5.95 61.05
CA LYS A 140 13.91 6.73 60.74
C LYS A 140 14.88 5.99 59.81
N ALA A 141 15.19 4.73 60.09
CA ALA A 141 16.07 3.92 59.24
C ALA A 141 15.52 3.76 57.81
N ALA A 142 14.20 3.60 57.65
CA ALA A 142 13.54 3.53 56.36
C ALA A 142 13.69 4.83 55.55
N VAL A 143 13.68 5.99 56.23
CA VAL A 143 13.91 7.28 55.59
C VAL A 143 15.37 7.47 55.19
N MET A 144 16.32 7.00 56.01
CA MET A 144 17.76 7.11 55.76
C MET A 144 18.31 6.08 54.74
N ALA A 145 17.56 5.00 54.50
CA ALA A 145 17.92 3.91 53.60
C ALA A 145 18.32 4.41 52.19
N ASP A 146 19.30 3.72 51.59
CA ASP A 146 19.88 4.05 50.28
C ASP A 146 20.18 5.56 50.10
N TYR A 147 20.86 6.14 51.09
CA TYR A 147 21.24 7.56 51.11
C TYR A 147 20.05 8.52 50.98
N TYR A 148 18.94 8.25 51.66
CA TYR A 148 17.70 9.02 51.58
C TYR A 148 16.96 8.89 50.23
N ALA A 149 16.99 7.71 49.62
CA ALA A 149 16.33 7.47 48.33
C ALA A 149 14.84 7.80 48.33
N VAL A 150 14.14 7.59 49.46
CA VAL A 150 12.71 7.90 49.58
C VAL A 150 12.44 9.40 49.36
N ILE A 151 13.29 10.28 49.88
CA ILE A 151 13.17 11.74 49.71
C ILE A 151 13.52 12.11 48.26
N ARG A 152 14.58 11.53 47.68
CA ARG A 152 14.95 11.79 46.28
C ARG A 152 13.85 11.37 45.29
N ASN A 153 13.18 10.25 45.54
CA ASN A 153 12.09 9.73 44.70
C ASN A 153 10.82 10.59 44.82
N ALA A 154 10.44 10.97 46.04
CA ALA A 154 9.32 11.88 46.27
C ALA A 154 9.60 13.26 45.65
N ALA A 155 10.84 13.75 45.72
CA ALA A 155 11.24 15.01 45.12
C ALA A 155 11.20 15.00 43.59
N LEU A 156 11.56 13.88 42.97
CA LEU A 156 11.46 13.69 41.51
C LEU A 156 10.03 13.95 41.02
N ASN A 157 9.00 13.51 41.73
CA ASN A 157 7.60 13.72 41.33
C ASN A 157 6.90 14.87 42.10
N GLY A 158 7.65 15.67 42.86
CA GLY A 158 7.14 16.90 43.46
C GLY A 158 6.25 16.71 44.69
N HIS A 159 6.30 15.54 45.34
CA HIS A 159 5.47 15.19 46.50
C HIS A 159 5.97 15.83 47.79
N THR A 160 5.93 17.16 47.85
CA THR A 160 6.44 17.97 48.97
C THR A 160 5.81 17.59 50.32
N GLU A 161 4.51 17.30 50.36
CA GLU A 161 3.84 16.88 51.60
C GLU A 161 4.28 15.49 52.08
N THR A 162 4.60 14.59 51.16
CA THR A 162 5.19 13.29 51.49
C THR A 162 6.60 13.45 52.06
N ILE A 163 7.41 14.35 51.47
CA ILE A 163 8.75 14.67 52.01
C ILE A 163 8.63 15.23 53.43
N LYS A 164 7.78 16.23 53.66
CA LYS A 164 7.52 16.79 55.01
C LYS A 164 7.15 15.72 56.04
N TYR A 165 6.30 14.78 55.63
CA TYR A 165 5.91 13.67 56.50
C TYR A 165 7.10 12.75 56.82
N LEU A 166 7.84 12.31 55.81
CA LEU A 166 9.01 11.43 55.99
C LEU A 166 10.11 12.09 56.84
N GLU A 167 10.38 13.38 56.60
CA GLU A 167 11.35 14.17 57.35
C GLU A 167 10.93 14.43 58.80
N SER A 168 9.66 14.26 59.15
CA SER A 168 9.21 14.37 60.55
C SER A 168 9.81 13.32 61.47
N HIS A 169 10.36 12.23 60.89
CA HIS A 169 11.11 11.18 61.59
C HIS A 169 12.60 11.50 61.81
N LEU A 170 13.09 12.62 61.26
CA LEU A 170 14.51 12.99 61.24
C LEU A 170 14.81 14.17 62.17
N SER A 171 16.04 14.25 62.68
CA SER A 171 16.53 15.48 63.33
C SER A 171 16.76 16.59 62.29
N VAL A 172 16.90 17.84 62.74
CA VAL A 172 17.20 18.98 61.85
C VAL A 172 18.51 18.76 61.07
N GLU A 173 19.53 18.20 61.72
CA GLU A 173 20.81 17.86 61.10
C GLU A 173 20.66 16.76 60.05
N GLU A 174 19.77 15.80 60.28
CA GLU A 174 19.50 14.68 59.37
C GLU A 174 18.63 15.10 58.18
N GLN A 175 17.67 16.00 58.38
CA GLN A 175 16.92 16.63 57.28
C GLN A 175 17.87 17.37 56.34
N LYS A 176 18.79 18.15 56.91
CA LYS A 176 19.84 18.81 56.13
C LYS A 176 20.73 17.80 55.40
N ALA A 177 21.15 16.73 56.07
CA ALA A 177 21.95 15.67 55.45
C ALA A 177 21.20 14.99 54.29
N ALA A 178 19.88 14.81 54.40
CA ALA A 178 19.04 14.28 53.33
C ALA A 178 19.03 15.17 52.09
N VAL A 179 18.94 16.50 52.27
CA VAL A 179 19.03 17.46 51.16
C VAL A 179 20.41 17.42 50.50
N MET A 180 21.48 17.28 51.28
CA MET A 180 22.87 17.24 50.78
C MET A 180 23.29 15.89 50.17
N ALA A 181 22.52 14.84 50.39
CA ALA A 181 22.86 13.48 49.95
C ALA A 181 23.00 13.38 48.43
N CYS A 182 23.95 12.54 47.99
CA CYS A 182 24.21 12.27 46.58
C CYS A 182 24.34 13.55 45.73
N SER A 183 25.15 14.52 46.17
CA SER A 183 25.34 15.78 45.45
C SER A 183 24.03 16.56 45.23
N TYR A 184 23.20 16.67 46.28
CA TYR A 184 21.93 17.39 46.22
C TYR A 184 20.92 16.81 45.21
N ALA A 185 20.97 15.49 44.97
CA ALA A 185 20.15 14.83 43.94
C ALA A 185 18.64 15.04 44.11
N ALA A 186 18.11 15.24 45.33
CA ALA A 186 16.71 15.58 45.54
C ALA A 186 16.33 16.92 44.89
N MET A 187 17.17 17.96 45.05
CA MET A 187 16.98 19.25 44.40
C MET A 187 17.15 19.13 42.88
N GLN A 188 18.15 18.37 42.42
CA GLN A 188 18.39 18.14 40.99
C GLN A 188 17.22 17.41 40.31
N ASN A 189 16.63 16.41 40.95
CA ASN A 189 15.47 15.66 40.46
C ASN A 189 14.22 16.55 40.40
N ALA A 190 13.98 17.33 41.45
CA ALA A 190 12.88 18.30 41.48
C ALA A 190 13.04 19.35 40.37
N ALA A 191 14.26 19.83 40.11
CA ALA A 191 14.55 20.75 39.02
C ALA A 191 14.37 20.11 37.65
N TYR A 192 14.77 18.85 37.47
CA TYR A 192 14.57 18.08 36.24
C TYR A 192 13.09 17.95 35.85
N LYS A 193 12.18 17.79 36.84
CA LYS A 193 10.73 17.61 36.62
C LYS A 193 9.89 18.88 36.83
N GLY A 194 10.51 20.02 37.13
CA GLY A 194 9.80 21.31 37.19
C GLY A 194 9.14 21.63 38.54
N HIS A 195 9.56 20.99 39.63
CA HIS A 195 8.93 21.11 40.95
C HIS A 195 9.54 22.23 41.82
N ILE A 196 9.30 23.49 41.45
CA ILE A 196 9.85 24.65 42.18
C ILE A 196 9.42 24.73 43.66
N ALA A 197 8.22 24.26 44.00
CA ALA A 197 7.74 24.24 45.38
C ALA A 197 8.55 23.28 46.26
N THR A 198 8.93 22.13 45.69
CA THR A 198 9.80 21.16 46.36
C THR A 198 11.20 21.71 46.54
N ILE A 199 11.77 22.38 45.52
CA ILE A 199 13.07 23.06 45.65
C ILE A 199 13.04 24.09 46.79
N LYS A 200 12.04 24.96 46.81
CA LYS A 200 11.85 25.98 47.87
C LYS A 200 11.78 25.36 49.26
N TYR A 201 11.12 24.21 49.38
CA TYR A 201 11.01 23.48 50.64
C TYR A 201 12.36 22.86 51.03
N LEU A 202 13.04 22.16 50.14
CA LEU A 202 14.37 21.58 50.40
C LEU A 202 15.42 22.65 50.76
N GLU A 203 15.39 23.81 50.09
CA GLU A 203 16.24 24.97 50.40
C GLU A 203 16.01 25.50 51.83
N SER A 204 14.82 25.30 52.41
CA SER A 204 14.50 25.80 53.76
C SER A 204 15.30 25.11 54.88
N HIS A 205 15.93 23.96 54.59
CA HIS A 205 16.83 23.25 55.51
C HIS A 205 18.30 23.70 55.39
N LEU A 206 18.61 24.61 54.45
CA LEU A 206 19.97 25.04 54.14
C LEU A 206 20.19 26.51 54.49
N SER A 207 21.41 26.86 54.88
CA SER A 207 21.81 28.28 54.98
C SER A 207 22.00 28.89 53.59
N PRO A 208 21.98 30.23 53.44
CA PRO A 208 22.21 30.88 52.14
C PRO A 208 23.52 30.48 51.45
N ALA A 209 24.58 30.26 52.22
CA ALA A 209 25.86 29.80 51.68
C ALA A 209 25.76 28.37 51.12
N GLU A 210 25.01 27.49 51.81
CA GLU A 210 24.81 26.10 51.40
C GLU A 210 23.86 25.97 50.21
N ILE A 211 22.83 26.82 50.13
CA ILE A 211 21.98 26.91 48.93
C ILE A 211 22.84 27.28 47.72
N LYS A 212 23.73 28.28 47.87
CA LYS A 212 24.66 28.65 46.81
C LYS A 212 25.57 27.47 46.41
N THR A 213 26.13 26.74 47.38
CA THR A 213 26.92 25.52 47.11
C THR A 213 26.08 24.49 46.36
N ALA A 214 24.84 24.22 46.78
CA ALA A 214 23.94 23.28 46.12
C ALA A 214 23.64 23.66 44.66
N VAL A 215 23.48 24.96 44.38
CA VAL A 215 23.26 25.48 43.02
C VAL A 215 24.49 25.28 42.13
N MET A 216 25.69 25.40 42.68
CA MET A 216 26.97 25.26 41.96
C MET A 216 27.47 23.81 41.88
N ASP A 217 26.92 22.91 42.69
CA ASP A 217 27.38 21.53 42.81
C ASP A 217 27.27 20.75 41.49
N ASP A 218 28.16 19.77 41.32
CA ASP A 218 28.28 18.95 40.12
C ASP A 218 28.20 19.79 38.83
N PHE A 219 28.98 20.87 38.73
CA PHE A 219 29.01 21.80 37.59
C PHE A 219 27.66 22.46 37.28
N TYR A 220 26.91 22.87 38.31
CA TYR A 220 25.58 23.48 38.18
C TYR A 220 24.49 22.51 37.71
N ALA A 221 24.55 21.24 38.14
CA ALA A 221 23.66 20.17 37.65
C ALA A 221 22.17 20.49 37.78
N VAL A 222 21.78 21.15 38.88
CA VAL A 222 20.39 21.57 39.11
C VAL A 222 19.89 22.57 38.06
N ILE A 223 20.73 23.50 37.61
CA ILE A 223 20.41 24.43 36.51
C ILE A 223 20.37 23.68 35.18
N ARG A 224 21.36 22.80 34.92
CA ARG A 224 21.39 22.00 33.67
C ARG A 224 20.13 21.15 33.51
N ASN A 225 19.71 20.47 34.58
CA ASN A 225 18.53 19.62 34.60
C ASN A 225 17.24 20.41 34.35
N ALA A 226 17.12 21.62 34.92
CA ALA A 226 16.02 22.51 34.63
C ALA A 226 16.04 22.98 33.17
N ALA A 227 17.21 23.29 32.61
CA ALA A 227 17.37 23.73 31.23
C ALA A 227 17.01 22.65 30.21
N ILE A 228 17.39 21.40 30.47
CA ILE A 228 17.05 20.24 29.62
C ILE A 228 15.53 20.15 29.37
N ASN A 229 14.69 20.44 30.37
CA ASN A 229 13.22 20.36 30.28
C ASN A 229 12.53 21.74 30.22
N GLY A 230 13.29 22.81 29.95
CA GLY A 230 12.73 24.13 29.68
C GLY A 230 12.13 24.83 30.89
N HIS A 231 12.53 24.48 32.11
CA HIS A 231 12.01 25.05 33.35
C HIS A 231 12.66 26.41 33.67
N THR A 232 12.48 27.40 32.78
CA THR A 232 13.10 28.74 32.88
C THR A 232 12.86 29.43 34.22
N GLU A 233 11.67 29.28 34.82
CA GLU A 233 11.36 29.90 36.12
C GLU A 233 12.16 29.28 37.29
N ILE A 234 12.51 28.00 37.19
CA ILE A 234 13.41 27.36 38.16
C ILE A 234 14.83 27.91 38.01
N ILE A 235 15.31 28.06 36.76
CA ILE A 235 16.63 28.63 36.49
C ILE A 235 16.72 30.05 37.07
N LYS A 236 15.77 30.93 36.74
CA LYS A 236 15.68 32.29 37.30
C LYS A 236 15.70 32.31 38.84
N TYR A 237 14.96 31.39 39.45
CA TYR A 237 14.88 31.29 40.90
C TYR A 237 16.22 30.90 41.54
N LEU A 238 16.87 29.86 41.01
CA LEU A 238 18.13 29.32 41.51
C LEU A 238 19.31 30.28 41.27
N GLU A 239 19.37 30.89 40.08
CA GLU A 239 20.41 31.85 39.70
C GLU A 239 20.37 33.14 40.51
N GLY A 240 19.23 33.47 41.15
CA GLY A 240 19.14 34.60 42.07
C GLY A 240 20.08 34.53 43.28
N ARG A 241 20.78 33.41 43.48
CA ARG A 241 21.80 33.21 44.54
C ARG A 241 23.24 33.32 44.02
N LEU A 242 23.42 33.51 42.72
CA LEU A 242 24.71 33.56 42.03
C LEU A 242 25.10 34.99 41.66
N SER A 243 26.41 35.27 41.57
CA SER A 243 26.90 36.51 40.95
C SER A 243 26.70 36.47 39.44
N ALA A 244 26.82 37.62 38.76
CA ALA A 244 26.74 37.67 37.30
C ALA A 244 27.81 36.79 36.62
N GLU A 245 29.02 36.75 37.18
CA GLU A 245 30.11 35.89 36.70
C GLU A 245 29.77 34.39 36.86
N GLU A 246 29.13 34.02 37.98
CA GLU A 246 28.73 32.64 38.25
C GLU A 246 27.53 32.20 37.39
N GLN A 247 26.56 33.10 37.15
CA GLN A 247 25.45 32.84 36.21
C GLN A 247 25.98 32.58 34.82
N LYS A 248 26.89 33.43 34.34
CA LYS A 248 27.58 33.23 33.06
C LYS A 248 28.37 31.91 33.05
N ALA A 249 29.11 31.61 34.12
CA ALA A 249 29.85 30.35 34.22
C ALA A 249 28.92 29.13 34.11
N ALA A 250 27.74 29.16 34.74
CA ALA A 250 26.73 28.11 34.67
C ALA A 250 26.24 27.85 33.23
N VAL A 251 26.09 28.92 32.43
CA VAL A 251 25.71 28.82 31.00
C VAL A 251 26.83 28.19 30.15
N MET A 252 28.10 28.49 30.47
CA MET A 252 29.27 28.06 29.68
C MET A 252 29.75 26.61 29.99
N VAL A 253 29.16 25.95 30.99
CA VAL A 253 29.52 24.57 31.39
C VAL A 253 29.45 23.59 30.22
N PHE A 254 30.45 22.70 30.13
CA PHE A 254 30.55 21.63 29.13
C PHE A 254 30.31 22.12 27.69
N ASP A 255 30.93 23.26 27.37
CA ASP A 255 30.80 23.90 26.07
C ASP A 255 29.33 24.21 25.74
N TYR A 256 28.67 24.94 26.63
CA TYR A 256 27.27 25.38 26.51
C TYR A 256 26.22 24.24 26.49
N ALA A 257 26.40 23.22 27.34
CA ALA A 257 25.48 22.08 27.39
C ALA A 257 24.01 22.46 27.64
N ASN A 258 23.74 23.50 28.43
CA ASN A 258 22.39 23.94 28.73
C ASN A 258 21.67 24.44 27.47
N ILE A 259 22.36 25.21 26.63
CA ILE A 259 21.82 25.71 25.36
C ILE A 259 21.63 24.56 24.38
N LYS A 260 22.63 23.66 24.24
CA LYS A 260 22.55 22.49 23.35
C LYS A 260 21.36 21.59 23.68
N ASN A 261 21.17 21.27 24.96
CA ASN A 261 20.09 20.40 25.41
C ASN A 261 18.72 21.08 25.34
N ALA A 262 18.62 22.35 25.77
CA ALA A 262 17.39 23.12 25.63
C ALA A 262 16.98 23.24 24.15
N ALA A 263 17.94 23.38 23.23
CA ALA A 263 17.68 23.41 21.80
C ALA A 263 17.18 22.08 21.26
N GLY A 264 17.82 20.98 21.67
CA GLY A 264 17.39 19.63 21.33
C GLY A 264 15.97 19.29 21.79
N ASN A 265 15.43 19.96 22.82
CA ASN A 265 14.06 19.79 23.30
C ASN A 265 13.12 20.96 22.95
N GLY A 266 13.58 21.91 22.12
CA GLY A 266 12.74 22.99 21.58
C GLY A 266 12.43 24.12 22.56
N HIS A 267 13.19 24.27 23.63
CA HIS A 267 12.95 25.25 24.69
C HIS A 267 13.56 26.63 24.35
N THR A 268 13.07 27.26 23.27
CA THR A 268 13.58 28.55 22.77
C THR A 268 13.60 29.67 23.82
N GLU A 269 12.58 29.75 24.69
CA GLU A 269 12.54 30.78 25.74
C GLU A 269 13.61 30.56 26.84
N THR A 270 13.94 29.29 27.12
CA THR A 270 15.05 28.96 28.02
C THR A 270 16.38 29.38 27.42
N ILE A 271 16.58 29.14 26.12
CA ILE A 271 17.79 29.57 25.40
C ILE A 271 17.92 31.10 25.46
N LYS A 272 16.87 31.85 25.08
CA LYS A 272 16.84 33.33 25.15
C LYS A 272 17.24 33.85 26.52
N TYR A 273 16.73 33.21 27.58
CA TYR A 273 17.04 33.58 28.94
C TYR A 273 18.51 33.29 29.29
N LEU A 274 19.01 32.07 29.03
CA LEU A 274 20.41 31.70 29.29
C LEU A 274 21.39 32.61 28.53
N GLU A 275 21.08 32.91 27.27
CA GLU A 275 21.86 33.80 26.40
C GLU A 275 21.83 35.28 26.82
N SER A 276 20.92 35.67 27.72
CA SER A 276 20.89 37.03 28.28
C SER A 276 22.09 37.29 29.20
N HIS A 277 22.74 36.23 29.70
CA HIS A 277 23.98 36.32 30.50
C HIS A 277 25.26 36.37 29.64
N LEU A 278 25.14 36.31 28.31
CA LEU A 278 26.27 36.22 27.37
C LEU A 278 26.42 37.50 26.53
N SER A 279 27.66 37.82 26.13
CA SER A 279 27.90 38.84 25.10
C SER A 279 27.41 38.36 23.71
N ALA A 280 27.37 39.27 22.73
CA ALA A 280 26.99 38.88 21.36
C ALA A 280 27.98 37.86 20.76
N GLU A 281 29.28 38.03 21.03
CA GLU A 281 30.34 37.11 20.61
C GLU A 281 30.19 35.75 21.28
N GLU A 282 29.80 35.73 22.55
CA GLU A 282 29.61 34.50 23.33
C GLU A 282 28.33 33.76 22.96
N ARG A 283 27.24 34.46 22.63
CA ARG A 283 26.05 33.85 22.03
C ARG A 283 26.41 33.15 20.73
N LYS A 284 27.16 33.83 19.86
CA LYS A 284 27.64 33.23 18.62
C LYS A 284 28.55 32.02 18.85
N ALA A 285 29.42 32.07 19.86
CA ALA A 285 30.26 30.94 20.26
C ALA A 285 29.41 29.77 20.77
N ALA A 286 28.36 30.05 21.55
CA ALA A 286 27.43 29.03 22.06
C ALA A 286 26.68 28.31 20.93
N VAL A 287 26.26 29.03 19.88
CA VAL A 287 25.62 28.40 18.70
C VAL A 287 26.61 27.53 17.91
N ARG A 288 27.89 27.92 17.83
CA ARG A 288 28.95 27.14 17.17
C ARG A 288 29.46 25.95 17.98
N ALA A 289 29.24 25.95 19.28
CA ALA A 289 29.73 24.95 20.23
C ALA A 289 29.38 23.52 19.79
N GLY A 290 30.34 22.60 19.96
CA GLY A 290 30.21 21.20 19.52
C GLY A 290 29.79 21.04 18.05
N ASP A 291 30.40 21.80 17.14
CA ASP A 291 30.10 21.78 15.70
C ASP A 291 28.61 22.05 15.41
N TYR A 292 28.11 23.16 15.95
CA TYR A 292 26.69 23.55 15.81
C TYR A 292 25.70 22.55 16.44
N ALA A 293 26.08 21.90 17.54
CA ALA A 293 25.26 20.87 18.20
C ALA A 293 23.85 21.36 18.56
N ALA A 294 23.68 22.62 18.96
CA ALA A 294 22.35 23.17 19.28
C ALA A 294 21.41 23.15 18.06
N ILE A 295 21.87 23.62 16.90
CA ILE A 295 21.11 23.59 15.64
C ILE A 295 20.89 22.15 15.18
N ARG A 296 21.93 21.31 15.24
CA ARG A 296 21.84 19.89 14.88
C ARG A 296 20.78 19.18 15.70
N TYR A 297 20.82 19.28 17.03
CA TYR A 297 19.84 18.60 17.91
C TYR A 297 18.43 19.13 17.71
N ALA A 298 18.25 20.44 17.58
CA ALA A 298 16.95 21.03 17.24
C ALA A 298 16.42 20.50 15.89
N THR A 299 17.30 20.33 14.89
CA THR A 299 16.94 19.77 13.58
C THR A 299 16.55 18.29 13.69
N LYS A 300 17.34 17.47 14.38
CA LYS A 300 17.07 16.03 14.59
C LYS A 300 15.69 15.78 15.21
N ASN A 301 15.25 16.68 16.09
CA ASN A 301 14.01 16.59 16.86
C ASN A 301 12.88 17.52 16.37
N GLY A 302 13.04 18.19 15.22
CA GLY A 302 11.95 18.91 14.56
C GLY A 302 11.59 20.27 15.14
N HIS A 303 12.51 20.93 15.85
CA HIS A 303 12.25 22.20 16.53
C HIS A 303 12.56 23.42 15.65
N THR A 304 11.76 23.61 14.59
CA THR A 304 11.94 24.66 13.58
C THR A 304 12.09 26.07 14.18
N GLU A 305 11.25 26.47 15.15
CA GLU A 305 11.32 27.79 15.79
C GLU A 305 12.62 28.04 16.56
N THR A 306 13.16 26.99 17.16
CA THR A 306 14.46 27.05 17.84
C THR A 306 15.59 27.23 16.84
N ILE A 307 15.53 26.54 15.69
CA ILE A 307 16.52 26.70 14.62
C ILE A 307 16.48 28.14 14.10
N LYS A 308 15.28 28.70 13.83
CA LYS A 308 15.13 30.09 13.37
C LYS A 308 15.85 31.06 14.30
N TYR A 309 15.59 30.92 15.60
CA TYR A 309 16.19 31.76 16.62
C TYR A 309 17.71 31.63 16.70
N LEU A 310 18.25 30.40 16.69
CA LEU A 310 19.70 30.17 16.77
C LEU A 310 20.43 30.66 15.50
N GLU A 311 19.81 30.50 14.33
CA GLU A 311 20.37 30.93 13.05
C GLU A 311 20.51 32.46 12.93
N ASP A 312 19.72 33.24 13.68
CA ASP A 312 19.83 34.71 13.72
C ASP A 312 21.19 35.19 14.30
N HIS A 313 21.92 34.32 14.99
CA HIS A 313 23.28 34.60 15.50
C HIS A 313 24.39 34.28 14.48
N LEU A 314 24.05 33.66 13.36
CA LEU A 314 24.99 33.14 12.37
C LEU A 314 24.96 33.91 11.05
N SER A 315 26.09 33.92 10.33
CA SER A 315 26.09 34.36 8.93
C SER A 315 25.51 33.27 8.02
N ALA A 316 25.08 33.63 6.82
CA ALA A 316 24.58 32.67 5.83
C ALA A 316 25.56 31.52 5.53
N LYS A 317 26.88 31.79 5.56
CA LYS A 317 27.90 30.75 5.39
C LYS A 317 27.84 29.71 6.52
N GLU A 318 27.70 30.18 7.75
CA GLU A 318 27.69 29.34 8.95
C GLU A 318 26.38 28.57 9.10
N GLN A 319 25.26 29.15 8.68
CA GLN A 319 23.97 28.45 8.60
C GLN A 319 24.08 27.24 7.66
N LYS A 320 24.76 27.38 6.51
CA LYS A 320 25.05 26.25 5.63
C LYS A 320 25.96 25.22 6.29
N GLU A 321 27.07 25.66 6.89
CA GLU A 321 28.03 24.77 7.59
C GLU A 321 27.30 23.90 8.62
N ALA A 322 26.47 24.51 9.48
CA ALA A 322 25.70 23.82 10.51
C ALA A 322 24.81 22.68 9.97
N VAL A 323 24.22 22.85 8.78
CA VAL A 323 23.38 21.83 8.14
C VAL A 323 24.21 20.70 7.53
N MET A 324 25.40 21.01 7.02
CA MET A 324 26.30 20.05 6.36
C MET A 324 27.11 19.20 7.34
N GLU A 325 27.21 19.62 8.61
CA GLU A 325 28.02 18.95 9.62
C GLU A 325 27.71 17.46 9.76
N TYR A 326 28.77 16.67 9.93
CA TYR A 326 28.71 15.20 9.96
C TYR A 326 27.99 14.58 8.74
N GLY A 327 28.09 15.20 7.56
CA GLY A 327 27.50 14.66 6.34
C GLY A 327 25.97 14.70 6.31
N TYR A 328 25.39 15.81 6.75
CA TYR A 328 23.93 16.02 6.81
C TYR A 328 23.19 15.08 7.79
N GLU A 329 23.89 14.55 8.79
CA GLU A 329 23.34 13.63 9.80
C GLU A 329 22.05 14.17 10.43
N ALA A 330 21.99 15.48 10.72
CA ALA A 330 20.80 16.10 11.30
C ALA A 330 19.55 15.99 10.41
N ILE A 331 19.72 16.13 9.08
CA ILE A 331 18.65 15.93 8.09
C ILE A 331 18.23 14.45 8.02
N GLN A 332 19.19 13.53 8.14
CA GLN A 332 18.89 12.09 8.13
C GLN A 332 17.98 11.67 9.30
N TYR A 333 18.28 12.15 10.52
CA TYR A 333 17.42 11.89 11.69
C TYR A 333 16.11 12.66 11.64
N ALA A 334 16.11 13.92 11.15
CA ALA A 334 14.88 14.66 10.94
C ALA A 334 13.93 13.89 10.01
N ALA A 335 14.47 13.27 8.96
CA ALA A 335 13.68 12.45 8.04
C ALA A 335 13.23 11.12 8.65
N GLN A 336 14.09 10.50 9.46
CA GLN A 336 13.74 9.31 10.23
C GLN A 336 12.55 9.56 11.17
N ASN A 337 12.39 10.77 11.69
CA ASN A 337 11.29 11.17 12.58
C ASN A 337 10.14 11.91 11.85
N GLY A 338 10.22 12.07 10.53
CA GLY A 338 9.17 12.68 9.71
C GLY A 338 9.03 14.20 9.84
N HIS A 339 10.08 14.91 10.24
CA HIS A 339 10.07 16.36 10.42
C HIS A 339 10.22 17.12 9.09
N THR A 340 9.28 16.93 8.16
CA THR A 340 9.33 17.50 6.78
C THR A 340 9.50 19.02 6.78
N GLU A 341 8.73 19.75 7.60
CA GLU A 341 8.83 21.22 7.68
C GLU A 341 10.22 21.67 8.15
N THR A 342 10.78 20.98 9.13
CA THR A 342 12.12 21.28 9.64
C THR A 342 13.18 21.05 8.56
N ILE A 343 13.09 19.96 7.80
CA ILE A 343 14.01 19.71 6.69
C ILE A 343 13.89 20.83 5.64
N GLN A 344 12.67 21.16 5.22
CA GLN A 344 12.40 22.25 4.27
C GLN A 344 13.02 23.57 4.72
N TYR A 345 12.86 23.89 6.01
CA TYR A 345 13.43 25.09 6.60
C TYR A 345 14.95 25.05 6.66
N SER A 346 15.56 23.96 7.15
CA SER A 346 17.01 23.83 7.30
C SER A 346 17.73 23.89 5.95
N VAL A 347 17.16 23.32 4.89
CA VAL A 347 17.81 23.31 3.57
C VAL A 347 17.50 24.55 2.71
N ARG A 348 16.70 25.51 3.20
CA ARG A 348 16.24 26.68 2.42
C ARG A 348 17.36 27.58 1.88
N HIS A 349 18.53 27.54 2.52
CA HIS A 349 19.71 28.30 2.13
C HIS A 349 20.67 27.51 1.24
N LEU A 350 20.44 26.21 1.06
CA LEU A 350 21.24 25.33 0.21
C LEU A 350 20.81 25.46 -1.25
N HIS A 351 21.77 25.36 -2.17
CA HIS A 351 21.51 25.24 -3.60
C HIS A 351 21.08 23.82 -3.97
N ALA A 352 20.48 23.62 -5.14
CA ALA A 352 19.94 22.33 -5.57
C ALA A 352 20.95 21.17 -5.47
N GLU A 353 22.22 21.39 -5.86
CA GLU A 353 23.27 20.36 -5.75
C GLU A 353 23.64 20.03 -4.29
N GLU A 354 23.56 21.01 -3.38
CA GLU A 354 23.81 20.79 -1.94
C GLU A 354 22.65 20.01 -1.30
N ILE A 355 21.41 20.31 -1.67
CA ILE A 355 20.23 19.55 -1.22
C ILE A 355 20.31 18.11 -1.73
N LYS A 356 20.64 17.94 -3.01
CA LYS A 356 20.85 16.63 -3.61
C LYS A 356 21.98 15.86 -2.94
N ALA A 357 23.08 16.52 -2.55
CA ALA A 357 24.14 15.90 -1.78
C ALA A 357 23.62 15.38 -0.43
N ALA A 358 22.77 16.15 0.27
CA ALA A 358 22.11 15.72 1.50
C ALA A 358 21.19 14.51 1.27
N VAL A 359 20.46 14.47 0.15
CA VAL A 359 19.56 13.36 -0.18
C VAL A 359 20.32 12.08 -0.56
N THR A 360 21.46 12.22 -1.24
CA THR A 360 22.27 11.11 -1.75
C THR A 360 23.31 10.58 -0.75
N ALA A 361 23.57 11.33 0.33
CA ALA A 361 24.51 10.97 1.38
C ALA A 361 24.27 9.55 1.94
N ASP A 362 25.37 8.87 2.28
CA ASP A 362 25.37 7.52 2.85
C ASP A 362 24.50 6.53 2.05
N TYR A 363 24.65 6.60 0.72
CA TYR A 363 23.89 5.82 -0.24
C TYR A 363 22.37 6.05 -0.12
N TYR A 364 21.88 7.28 0.01
CA TYR A 364 20.45 7.58 0.23
C TYR A 364 19.91 7.12 1.60
N ALA A 365 20.71 7.24 2.66
CA ALA A 365 20.29 6.85 4.01
C ALA A 365 19.02 7.59 4.47
N VAL A 366 18.87 8.86 4.12
CA VAL A 366 17.70 9.68 4.48
C VAL A 366 16.37 9.08 3.98
N ILE A 367 16.35 8.54 2.75
CA ILE A 367 15.15 7.90 2.18
C ILE A 367 14.88 6.57 2.87
N ARG A 368 15.92 5.76 3.12
CA ARG A 368 15.76 4.48 3.84
C ARG A 368 15.23 4.67 5.27
N ASN A 369 15.77 5.65 5.99
CA ASN A 369 15.39 5.93 7.37
C ASN A 369 13.95 6.45 7.46
N ALA A 370 13.55 7.36 6.55
CA ALA A 370 12.17 7.82 6.44
C ALA A 370 11.22 6.66 6.08
N ALA A 371 11.65 5.75 5.20
CA ALA A 371 10.88 4.57 4.80
C ALA A 371 10.69 3.57 5.95
N GLN A 372 11.72 3.42 6.80
CA GLN A 372 11.67 2.55 7.97
C GLN A 372 10.56 2.93 8.96
N ASN A 373 10.23 4.22 9.06
CA ASN A 373 9.19 4.74 9.94
C ASN A 373 7.92 5.25 9.21
N GLY A 374 7.84 5.04 7.88
CA GLY A 374 6.63 5.29 7.10
C GLY A 374 6.34 6.75 6.75
N HIS A 375 7.36 7.62 6.75
CA HIS A 375 7.23 9.05 6.49
C HIS A 375 7.14 9.37 4.99
N THR A 376 6.00 9.02 4.37
CA THR A 376 5.78 9.14 2.92
C THR A 376 5.91 10.57 2.40
N GLU A 377 5.36 11.57 3.11
CA GLU A 377 5.46 12.98 2.71
C GLU A 377 6.91 13.46 2.71
N THR A 378 7.69 13.06 3.71
CA THR A 378 9.11 13.37 3.78
C THR A 378 9.88 12.75 2.60
N ILE A 379 9.59 11.50 2.26
CA ILE A 379 10.18 10.83 1.09
C ILE A 379 9.84 11.58 -0.20
N GLN A 380 8.57 11.95 -0.39
CA GLN A 380 8.12 12.70 -1.57
C GLN A 380 8.84 14.04 -1.70
N TYR A 381 9.01 14.76 -0.59
CA TYR A 381 9.77 16.01 -0.58
C TYR A 381 11.24 15.77 -0.97
N LEU A 382 11.91 14.79 -0.36
CA LEU A 382 13.32 14.48 -0.66
C LEU A 382 13.51 14.04 -2.12
N GLU A 383 12.60 13.22 -2.65
CA GLU A 383 12.60 12.75 -4.03
C GLU A 383 12.28 13.85 -5.05
N SER A 384 11.61 14.94 -4.63
CA SER A 384 11.38 16.10 -5.51
C SER A 384 12.67 16.81 -5.93
N HIS A 385 13.77 16.56 -5.19
CA HIS A 385 15.11 17.05 -5.50
C HIS A 385 15.96 16.05 -6.30
N LEU A 386 15.37 14.93 -6.75
CA LEU A 386 16.06 13.88 -7.52
C LEU A 386 15.48 13.75 -8.94
N SER A 387 16.36 13.47 -9.90
CA SER A 387 15.94 13.01 -11.23
C SER A 387 15.29 11.63 -11.19
N ALA A 388 14.61 11.24 -12.26
CA ALA A 388 13.97 9.92 -12.36
C ALA A 388 14.97 8.75 -12.15
N GLU A 389 16.17 8.85 -12.74
CA GLU A 389 17.21 7.83 -12.58
C GLU A 389 17.78 7.80 -11.15
N GLU A 390 17.86 8.95 -10.48
CA GLU A 390 18.31 9.02 -9.09
C GLU A 390 17.26 8.48 -8.13
N ARG A 391 15.96 8.68 -8.37
CA ARG A 391 14.89 8.02 -7.60
C ARG A 391 14.98 6.49 -7.73
N LYS A 392 15.22 5.98 -8.94
CA LYS A 392 15.47 4.55 -9.18
C LYS A 392 16.72 4.05 -8.45
N ALA A 393 17.79 4.84 -8.42
CA ALA A 393 19.01 4.51 -7.69
C ALA A 393 18.79 4.51 -6.16
N ALA A 394 18.04 5.48 -5.64
CA ALA A 394 17.68 5.58 -4.23
C ALA A 394 16.91 4.35 -3.75
N VAL A 395 15.92 3.91 -4.55
CA VAL A 395 15.15 2.70 -4.25
C VAL A 395 16.03 1.45 -4.28
N ARG A 396 16.96 1.33 -5.23
CA ARG A 396 17.88 0.16 -5.33
C ARG A 396 18.95 0.13 -4.24
N ALA A 397 19.23 1.27 -3.62
CA ALA A 397 20.32 1.40 -2.67
C ALA A 397 20.15 0.45 -1.47
N GLY A 398 21.25 -0.20 -1.08
CA GLY A 398 21.25 -1.19 -0.01
C GLY A 398 20.36 -2.41 -0.31
N ASP A 399 20.35 -2.85 -1.56
CA ASP A 399 19.55 -4.00 -2.02
C ASP A 399 18.05 -3.81 -1.76
N TYR A 400 17.48 -2.70 -2.22
CA TYR A 400 16.06 -2.38 -2.02
C TYR A 400 15.62 -2.19 -0.56
N ALA A 401 16.55 -1.87 0.35
CA ALA A 401 16.28 -1.74 1.78
C ALA A 401 15.11 -0.80 2.13
N ALA A 402 14.91 0.30 1.40
CA ALA A 402 13.77 1.21 1.64
C ALA A 402 12.41 0.50 1.48
N ILE A 403 12.26 -0.31 0.43
CA ILE A 403 11.07 -1.13 0.18
C ILE A 403 10.94 -2.21 1.25
N GLN A 404 12.05 -2.91 1.56
CA GLN A 404 12.07 -3.97 2.56
C GLN A 404 11.62 -3.47 3.94
N TYR A 405 12.10 -2.30 4.36
CA TYR A 405 11.73 -1.70 5.64
C TYR A 405 10.27 -1.26 5.65
N ALA A 406 9.80 -0.61 4.59
CA ALA A 406 8.39 -0.21 4.47
C ALA A 406 7.45 -1.43 4.56
N ALA A 407 7.79 -2.56 3.93
CA ALA A 407 7.02 -3.79 4.04
C ALA A 407 7.10 -4.43 5.42
N LYS A 408 8.32 -4.60 5.96
CA LYS A 408 8.57 -5.25 7.26
C LYS A 408 7.84 -4.56 8.41
N ASN A 409 7.74 -3.23 8.35
CA ASN A 409 7.07 -2.42 9.37
C ASN A 409 5.62 -2.07 8.98
N CYS A 410 5.06 -2.68 7.94
CA CYS A 410 3.67 -2.52 7.49
C CYS A 410 3.28 -1.08 7.09
N HIS A 411 4.23 -0.26 6.64
CA HIS A 411 4.00 1.09 6.12
C HIS A 411 3.43 1.07 4.70
N THR A 412 2.16 0.69 4.59
CA THR A 412 1.48 0.43 3.30
C THR A 412 1.50 1.65 2.36
N ALA A 413 1.27 2.86 2.87
CA ALA A 413 1.30 4.08 2.04
C ALA A 413 2.69 4.32 1.42
N THR A 414 3.74 4.18 2.22
CA THR A 414 5.13 4.32 1.78
C THR A 414 5.53 3.23 0.78
N PHE A 415 5.14 1.98 1.06
CA PHE A 415 5.38 0.87 0.15
C PHE A 415 4.70 1.13 -1.20
N ARG A 416 3.44 1.55 -1.20
CA ARG A 416 2.67 1.88 -2.42
C ARG A 416 3.25 3.08 -3.18
N HIS A 417 3.79 4.07 -2.47
CA HIS A 417 4.54 5.17 -3.08
C HIS A 417 5.73 4.64 -3.88
N PHE A 418 6.55 3.75 -3.29
CA PHE A 418 7.66 3.15 -4.03
C PHE A 418 7.22 2.32 -5.23
N LEU A 419 6.07 1.63 -5.19
CA LEU A 419 5.55 0.88 -6.35
C LEU A 419 5.23 1.76 -7.57
N THR A 420 5.21 3.08 -7.44
CA THR A 420 5.12 3.99 -8.59
C THR A 420 6.43 4.07 -9.40
N ILE A 421 7.54 3.60 -8.84
CA ILE A 421 8.86 3.53 -9.48
C ILE A 421 9.01 2.13 -10.11
N ASP A 422 9.27 2.06 -11.41
CA ASP A 422 9.29 0.82 -12.19
C ASP A 422 10.25 -0.24 -11.63
N THR A 423 11.43 0.16 -11.19
CA THR A 423 12.44 -0.73 -10.61
C THR A 423 12.00 -1.31 -9.25
N ALA A 424 11.27 -0.51 -8.47
CA ALA A 424 10.68 -0.92 -7.21
C ALA A 424 9.61 -1.99 -7.44
N LEU A 425 8.71 -1.72 -8.40
CA LEU A 425 7.62 -2.61 -8.76
C LEU A 425 8.16 -3.92 -9.34
N ALA A 426 9.18 -3.86 -10.20
CA ALA A 426 9.86 -5.03 -10.74
C ALA A 426 10.46 -5.91 -9.63
N TYR A 427 11.13 -5.31 -8.64
CA TYR A 427 11.65 -6.05 -7.50
C TYR A 427 10.51 -6.64 -6.67
N ALA A 428 9.50 -5.84 -6.31
CA ALA A 428 8.44 -6.26 -5.42
C ALA A 428 7.56 -7.37 -6.02
N GLU A 429 7.22 -7.28 -7.32
CA GLU A 429 6.38 -8.28 -7.97
C GLU A 429 7.08 -9.63 -8.16
N ALA A 430 8.42 -9.64 -8.23
CA ALA A 430 9.19 -10.86 -8.37
C ALA A 430 9.25 -11.67 -7.05
N HIS A 431 9.12 -10.99 -5.92
CA HIS A 431 9.12 -11.56 -4.56
C HIS A 431 7.67 -11.78 -4.09
N VAL A 432 6.99 -12.70 -4.79
CA VAL A 432 5.54 -12.94 -4.62
C VAL A 432 5.16 -13.36 -3.20
N ILE A 433 6.04 -14.11 -2.52
CA ILE A 433 5.78 -14.62 -1.16
C ILE A 433 5.85 -13.47 -0.15
N GLU A 434 6.85 -12.61 -0.28
CA GLU A 434 7.16 -11.54 0.65
C GLU A 434 6.22 -10.34 0.47
N TYR A 435 5.88 -9.98 -0.77
CA TYR A 435 5.20 -8.72 -1.07
C TYR A 435 3.86 -8.89 -1.79
N GLY A 436 3.43 -10.11 -2.12
CA GLY A 436 2.19 -10.34 -2.87
C GLY A 436 0.94 -9.73 -2.23
N SER A 437 0.88 -9.68 -0.88
CA SER A 437 -0.21 -9.04 -0.13
C SER A 437 -0.28 -7.52 -0.31
N PHE A 438 0.84 -6.86 -0.59
CA PHE A 438 0.91 -5.43 -0.87
C PHE A 438 0.75 -5.14 -2.37
N VAL A 439 1.39 -5.93 -3.22
CA VAL A 439 1.49 -5.71 -4.67
C VAL A 439 0.16 -6.03 -5.38
N ASN A 440 -0.51 -7.14 -5.05
CA ASN A 440 -1.69 -7.58 -5.79
C ASN A 440 -2.88 -6.61 -5.66
N PRO A 441 -3.23 -6.08 -4.46
CA PRO A 441 -4.27 -5.06 -4.33
C PRO A 441 -3.89 -3.78 -5.08
N TYR A 442 -2.64 -3.31 -4.94
CA TYR A 442 -2.13 -2.13 -5.65
C TYR A 442 -2.33 -2.25 -7.17
N ILE A 443 -1.93 -3.37 -7.77
CA ILE A 443 -2.07 -3.60 -9.21
C ILE A 443 -3.54 -3.61 -9.64
N SER A 444 -4.40 -4.27 -8.87
CA SER A 444 -5.84 -4.37 -9.20
C SER A 444 -6.50 -2.98 -9.17
N GLU A 445 -6.16 -2.15 -8.18
CA GLU A 445 -6.61 -0.76 -8.10
C GLU A 445 -6.07 0.10 -9.24
N ARG A 446 -4.79 -0.07 -9.62
CA ARG A 446 -4.18 0.66 -10.74
C ARG A 446 -4.81 0.29 -12.09
N ILE A 447 -5.19 -0.98 -12.30
CA ILE A 447 -5.92 -1.38 -13.51
C ILE A 447 -7.29 -0.72 -13.56
N ALA A 448 -8.01 -0.67 -12.43
CA ALA A 448 -9.30 0.01 -12.36
C ALA A 448 -9.18 1.52 -12.67
N ASP A 449 -8.14 2.19 -12.16
CA ASP A 449 -7.83 3.60 -12.49
C ASP A 449 -7.58 3.78 -14.00
N LEU A 450 -6.74 2.93 -14.60
CA LEU A 450 -6.43 3.00 -16.03
C LEU A 450 -7.69 2.79 -16.89
N ARG A 451 -8.55 1.84 -16.52
CA ARG A 451 -9.85 1.63 -17.20
C ARG A 451 -10.73 2.87 -17.09
N SER A 452 -10.82 3.48 -15.91
CA SER A 452 -11.58 4.72 -15.71
C SER A 452 -11.02 5.89 -16.52
N ARG A 453 -9.69 6.04 -16.59
CA ARG A 453 -9.03 7.08 -17.39
C ARG A 453 -9.28 6.90 -18.89
N LYS A 454 -9.27 5.66 -19.38
CA LYS A 454 -9.64 5.33 -20.77
C LYS A 454 -11.09 5.73 -21.07
N LEU A 455 -12.04 5.29 -20.25
CA LEU A 455 -13.46 5.62 -20.41
C LEU A 455 -13.70 7.14 -20.41
N ASN A 456 -13.04 7.87 -19.51
CA ASN A 456 -13.14 9.33 -19.45
C ASN A 456 -12.54 10.01 -20.69
N ALA A 457 -11.47 9.48 -21.27
CA ALA A 457 -10.91 10.00 -22.51
C ALA A 457 -11.90 9.78 -23.68
N GLU A 458 -12.42 8.56 -23.82
CA GLU A 458 -13.35 8.15 -24.89
C GLU A 458 -14.69 8.89 -24.83
N ALA A 459 -15.19 9.20 -23.62
CA ALA A 459 -16.39 10.00 -23.42
C ALA A 459 -16.26 11.44 -23.96
N ASN A 460 -15.05 11.99 -23.96
CA ASN A 460 -14.78 13.35 -24.45
C ASN A 460 -14.48 13.38 -25.97
N ASN A 461 -14.02 12.26 -26.55
CA ASN A 461 -13.78 12.10 -27.97
C ASN A 461 -13.73 10.61 -28.35
N GLN A 462 -14.75 10.12 -29.08
CA GLN A 462 -14.85 8.71 -29.48
C GLN A 462 -13.71 8.21 -30.39
N GLN A 463 -12.87 9.11 -30.93
CA GLN A 463 -11.71 8.76 -31.75
C GLN A 463 -10.37 8.88 -31.00
N VAL A 464 -10.36 9.18 -29.69
CA VAL A 464 -9.10 9.32 -28.94
C VAL A 464 -8.46 7.96 -28.70
N VAL A 465 -7.17 7.84 -28.99
CA VAL A 465 -6.37 6.68 -28.61
C VAL A 465 -5.84 6.92 -27.20
N PHE A 466 -6.33 6.16 -26.23
CA PHE A 466 -5.82 6.21 -24.86
C PHE A 466 -4.39 5.68 -24.80
N ASP A 467 -3.47 6.50 -24.30
CA ASP A 467 -2.05 6.14 -24.12
C ASP A 467 -1.50 6.70 -22.81
N VAL A 468 -0.31 6.26 -22.42
CA VAL A 468 0.36 6.63 -21.16
C VAL A 468 1.79 7.09 -21.41
N GLY A 469 2.38 7.81 -20.44
CA GLY A 469 3.78 8.24 -20.51
C GLY A 469 4.77 7.06 -20.37
N GLU A 470 6.02 7.26 -20.77
CA GLU A 470 7.06 6.22 -20.78
C GLU A 470 7.30 5.57 -19.40
N GLU A 471 7.40 6.38 -18.33
CA GLU A 471 7.59 5.86 -16.97
C GLU A 471 6.40 5.01 -16.51
N GLU A 472 5.17 5.47 -16.78
CA GLU A 472 3.94 4.72 -16.45
C GLU A 472 3.84 3.43 -17.28
N ALA A 473 4.23 3.46 -18.55
CA ALA A 473 4.27 2.28 -19.43
C ALA A 473 5.21 1.20 -18.88
N ARG A 474 6.39 1.58 -18.34
CA ARG A 474 7.33 0.64 -17.70
C ARG A 474 6.76 0.04 -16.42
N CYS A 475 6.05 0.82 -15.61
CA CYS A 475 5.32 0.26 -14.47
C CYS A 475 4.24 -0.73 -14.90
N ILE A 476 3.44 -0.39 -15.91
CA ILE A 476 2.40 -1.28 -16.45
C ILE A 476 2.99 -2.57 -17.03
N PHE A 477 4.15 -2.50 -17.67
CA PHE A 477 4.88 -3.68 -18.12
C PHE A 477 5.15 -4.67 -16.97
N TYR A 478 5.59 -4.19 -15.80
CA TYR A 478 5.77 -5.02 -14.62
C TYR A 478 4.46 -5.44 -13.94
N MET A 479 3.37 -4.66 -14.11
CA MET A 479 2.03 -5.11 -13.73
C MET A 479 1.61 -6.33 -14.56
N ILE A 480 1.85 -6.33 -15.88
CA ILE A 480 1.59 -7.49 -16.75
C ILE A 480 2.45 -8.69 -16.29
N ARG A 481 3.72 -8.46 -15.94
CA ARG A 481 4.60 -9.50 -15.39
C ARG A 481 4.00 -10.17 -14.15
N ASN A 482 3.46 -9.39 -13.23
CA ASN A 482 2.73 -9.89 -12.06
C ASN A 482 1.46 -10.68 -12.43
N LEU A 483 0.67 -10.18 -13.39
CA LEU A 483 -0.54 -10.85 -13.85
C LEU A 483 -0.23 -12.21 -14.48
N ILE A 484 0.85 -12.31 -15.27
CA ILE A 484 1.33 -13.58 -15.84
C ILE A 484 1.68 -14.58 -14.72
N ARG A 485 2.34 -14.12 -13.64
CA ARG A 485 2.66 -14.95 -12.47
C ARG A 485 1.43 -15.47 -11.76
N ARG A 486 0.45 -14.60 -11.51
CA ARG A 486 -0.82 -14.95 -10.84
C ARG A 486 -1.69 -15.85 -11.70
N GLY A 487 -1.70 -15.59 -13.00
CA GLY A 487 -2.46 -16.34 -14.00
C GLY A 487 -1.95 -17.76 -14.21
N ALA A 488 -0.70 -18.10 -13.88
CA ALA A 488 -0.19 -19.46 -14.08
C ALA A 488 -1.02 -20.56 -13.36
N ASN A 489 -1.65 -20.23 -12.23
CA ASN A 489 -2.53 -21.15 -11.49
C ASN A 489 -4.02 -21.00 -11.88
N ASN A 490 -4.41 -19.91 -12.57
CA ASN A 490 -5.77 -19.62 -13.06
C ASN A 490 -5.70 -18.75 -14.33
N PRO A 491 -5.33 -19.32 -15.50
CA PRO A 491 -4.94 -18.54 -16.70
C PRO A 491 -6.03 -17.59 -17.19
N HIS A 492 -7.29 -18.01 -17.04
CA HIS A 492 -8.46 -17.29 -17.51
C HIS A 492 -8.85 -16.06 -16.66
N MET A 493 -8.39 -15.95 -15.40
CA MET A 493 -8.80 -14.84 -14.53
C MET A 493 -8.08 -13.52 -14.84
N MET A 494 -6.89 -13.60 -15.45
CA MET A 494 -6.04 -12.42 -15.71
C MET A 494 -6.00 -12.05 -17.21
N HIS A 495 -6.73 -12.79 -18.06
CA HIS A 495 -6.72 -12.65 -19.51
C HIS A 495 -7.14 -11.24 -19.95
N ASP A 496 -8.34 -10.80 -19.54
CA ASP A 496 -8.90 -9.50 -19.92
C ASP A 496 -8.02 -8.34 -19.46
N ASP A 497 -7.41 -8.45 -18.28
CA ASP A 497 -6.48 -7.44 -17.76
C ASP A 497 -5.20 -7.36 -18.60
N ILE A 498 -4.62 -8.50 -18.99
CA ILE A 498 -3.42 -8.53 -19.84
C ILE A 498 -3.73 -7.97 -21.24
N VAL A 499 -4.87 -8.34 -21.83
CA VAL A 499 -5.31 -7.83 -23.13
C VAL A 499 -5.51 -6.31 -23.07
N PHE A 500 -6.23 -5.82 -22.05
CA PHE A 500 -6.45 -4.39 -21.85
C PHE A 500 -5.14 -3.61 -21.75
N LEU A 501 -4.21 -4.05 -20.89
CA LEU A 501 -2.93 -3.36 -20.68
C LEU A 501 -2.04 -3.40 -21.93
N LEU A 502 -2.00 -4.51 -22.67
CA LEU A 502 -1.29 -4.62 -23.95
C LEU A 502 -1.99 -3.88 -25.11
N GLY A 503 -3.23 -3.43 -24.90
CA GLY A 503 -3.94 -2.53 -25.81
C GLY A 503 -3.42 -1.09 -25.79
N ILE A 504 -2.74 -0.69 -24.71
CA ILE A 504 -2.15 0.64 -24.55
C ILE A 504 -0.91 0.76 -25.45
N PRO A 505 -0.84 1.72 -26.41
CA PRO A 505 0.23 1.77 -27.41
C PRO A 505 1.65 1.80 -26.83
N ALA A 506 1.92 2.65 -25.84
CA ALA A 506 3.24 2.74 -25.21
C ALA A 506 3.65 1.41 -24.54
N VAL A 507 2.70 0.70 -23.91
CA VAL A 507 2.95 -0.60 -23.27
C VAL A 507 3.16 -1.70 -24.32
N LYS A 508 2.37 -1.69 -25.38
CA LYS A 508 2.49 -2.63 -26.51
C LYS A 508 3.86 -2.54 -27.19
N ALA A 509 4.40 -1.32 -27.32
CA ALA A 509 5.73 -1.09 -27.84
C ALA A 509 6.83 -1.72 -26.96
N LEU A 510 6.62 -1.78 -25.64
CA LEU A 510 7.55 -2.41 -24.70
C LEU A 510 7.48 -3.95 -24.70
N ALA A 511 6.36 -4.55 -25.11
CA ALA A 511 6.13 -5.99 -24.99
C ALA A 511 7.20 -6.87 -25.67
N GLY A 512 7.74 -6.42 -26.81
CA GLY A 512 8.85 -7.08 -27.51
C GLY A 512 10.22 -6.42 -27.32
N ALA A 513 10.26 -5.22 -26.73
CA ALA A 513 11.50 -4.46 -26.56
C ALA A 513 12.37 -5.02 -25.42
N GLU A 514 13.65 -4.63 -25.41
CA GLU A 514 14.55 -4.90 -24.28
C GLU A 514 14.33 -3.87 -23.16
N VAL A 515 13.31 -4.10 -22.33
CA VAL A 515 13.04 -3.25 -21.15
C VAL A 515 14.15 -3.38 -20.11
N ASN A 516 14.70 -4.59 -19.97
CA ASN A 516 15.92 -4.92 -19.24
C ASN A 516 17.00 -5.34 -20.24
N THR A 517 18.21 -4.78 -20.11
CA THR A 517 19.31 -4.99 -21.06
C THR A 517 19.62 -6.47 -21.25
N GLY A 518 19.55 -6.97 -22.50
CA GLY A 518 19.80 -8.38 -22.83
C GLY A 518 18.61 -9.33 -22.61
N TYR A 519 17.41 -8.81 -22.33
CA TYR A 519 16.19 -9.59 -22.14
C TYR A 519 15.05 -9.14 -23.07
N SER A 520 15.21 -9.36 -24.37
CA SER A 520 14.09 -9.21 -25.32
C SER A 520 12.98 -10.24 -25.04
N ASN A 521 11.73 -9.90 -25.38
CA ASN A 521 10.56 -10.76 -25.17
C ASN A 521 10.38 -11.24 -23.72
N GLU A 522 10.75 -10.44 -22.72
CA GLU A 522 10.73 -10.84 -21.30
C GLU A 522 9.37 -11.38 -20.83
N LEU A 523 8.26 -10.73 -21.20
CA LEU A 523 6.91 -11.19 -20.83
C LEU A 523 6.60 -12.57 -21.42
N LEU A 524 7.01 -12.83 -22.67
CA LEU A 524 6.79 -14.11 -23.34
C LEU A 524 7.65 -15.20 -22.69
N ARG A 525 8.92 -14.91 -22.42
CA ARG A 525 9.84 -15.83 -21.72
C ARG A 525 9.31 -16.21 -20.34
N LEU A 526 8.75 -15.24 -19.61
CA LEU A 526 8.12 -15.50 -18.33
C LEU A 526 6.87 -16.39 -18.46
N ALA A 527 5.99 -16.10 -19.42
CA ALA A 527 4.81 -16.93 -19.67
C ALA A 527 5.19 -18.38 -19.95
N LEU A 528 6.25 -18.63 -20.72
CA LEU A 528 6.78 -19.96 -21.00
C LEU A 528 7.36 -20.64 -19.76
N LEU A 529 8.17 -19.92 -18.98
CA LEU A 529 8.76 -20.45 -17.75
C LEU A 529 7.70 -20.95 -16.77
N LEU A 530 6.56 -20.27 -16.73
CA LEU A 530 5.42 -20.60 -15.86
C LEU A 530 4.36 -21.48 -16.52
N ASN A 531 4.57 -21.91 -17.76
CA ASN A 531 3.59 -22.67 -18.55
C ASN A 531 2.21 -21.98 -18.69
N ASN A 532 2.19 -20.64 -18.70
CA ASN A 532 1.00 -19.83 -18.86
C ASN A 532 0.68 -19.64 -20.36
N ARG A 533 -0.06 -20.61 -20.91
CA ARG A 533 -0.41 -20.66 -22.34
C ARG A 533 -1.21 -19.44 -22.80
N ASP A 534 -2.22 -19.04 -22.05
CA ASP A 534 -3.08 -17.91 -22.40
C ASP A 534 -2.27 -16.62 -22.57
N ALA A 535 -1.35 -16.33 -21.63
CA ALA A 535 -0.47 -15.17 -21.73
C ALA A 535 0.48 -15.25 -22.94
N ALA A 536 1.03 -16.43 -23.23
CA ALA A 536 1.89 -16.63 -24.40
C ALA A 536 1.14 -16.41 -25.72
N GLU A 537 -0.10 -16.92 -25.83
CA GLU A 537 -0.97 -16.71 -26.99
C GLU A 537 -1.30 -15.23 -27.20
N ILE A 538 -1.67 -14.50 -26.13
CA ILE A 538 -1.91 -13.04 -26.22
C ILE A 538 -0.65 -12.33 -26.73
N LEU A 539 0.51 -12.61 -26.13
CA LEU A 539 1.77 -11.93 -26.47
C LEU A 539 2.20 -12.18 -27.93
N LEU A 540 2.00 -13.39 -28.45
CA LEU A 540 2.31 -13.75 -29.84
C LEU A 540 1.39 -13.08 -30.87
N THR A 541 0.29 -12.44 -30.45
CA THR A 541 -0.53 -11.60 -31.36
C THR A 541 0.19 -10.31 -31.75
N ILE A 542 1.17 -9.87 -30.94
CA ILE A 542 1.94 -8.65 -31.19
C ILE A 542 3.03 -8.97 -32.23
N PRO A 543 3.03 -8.30 -33.41
CA PRO A 543 3.97 -8.63 -34.49
C PRO A 543 5.43 -8.59 -34.06
N LEU A 544 5.84 -7.56 -33.31
CA LEU A 544 7.21 -7.43 -32.81
C LEU A 544 7.63 -8.62 -31.92
N VAL A 545 6.75 -9.03 -30.99
CA VAL A 545 7.02 -10.16 -30.08
C VAL A 545 7.15 -11.45 -30.87
N ARG A 546 6.24 -11.69 -31.83
CA ARG A 546 6.25 -12.87 -32.70
C ARG A 546 7.48 -12.92 -33.59
N GLU A 547 7.83 -11.83 -34.26
CA GLU A 547 8.99 -11.76 -35.15
C GLU A 547 10.29 -12.05 -34.38
N LEU A 548 10.43 -11.48 -33.18
CA LEU A 548 11.53 -11.79 -32.29
C LEU A 548 11.49 -13.25 -31.82
N ALA A 549 10.30 -13.81 -31.57
CA ALA A 549 10.15 -15.21 -31.17
C ALA A 549 10.55 -16.18 -32.30
N GLU A 550 10.18 -15.88 -33.54
CA GLU A 550 10.52 -16.66 -34.74
C GLU A 550 12.00 -16.53 -35.10
N ALA A 551 12.61 -15.35 -34.90
CA ALA A 551 14.01 -15.10 -35.20
C ALA A 551 14.98 -15.73 -34.19
N ASN A 552 14.55 -15.88 -32.92
CA ASN A 552 15.39 -16.40 -31.84
C ASN A 552 15.05 -17.86 -31.52
N ASP A 553 15.59 -18.79 -32.31
CA ASP A 553 15.41 -20.26 -32.29
C ASP A 553 15.81 -20.97 -30.95
N TYR A 554 16.04 -20.23 -29.87
CA TYR A 554 16.80 -20.67 -28.69
C TYR A 554 16.11 -20.52 -27.31
N TYR A 555 14.80 -20.24 -27.23
CA TYR A 555 14.05 -20.33 -25.95
C TYR A 555 13.99 -21.75 -25.36
N ALA A 556 14.64 -22.71 -26.02
CA ALA A 556 14.76 -24.11 -25.64
C ALA A 556 15.19 -24.37 -24.19
N ARG A 557 16.01 -23.48 -23.60
CA ARG A 557 16.50 -23.59 -22.22
C ARG A 557 15.50 -23.11 -21.16
N GLU A 558 14.49 -22.34 -21.56
CA GLU A 558 13.49 -21.75 -20.65
C GLU A 558 12.20 -22.59 -20.59
N ARG A 559 12.11 -23.62 -21.47
CA ARG A 559 11.10 -24.67 -21.43
C ARG A 559 11.32 -25.57 -20.21
N ARG A 560 10.63 -25.29 -19.11
CA ARG A 560 10.36 -26.31 -18.07
C ARG A 560 9.12 -27.18 -18.39
N GLY A 561 8.43 -26.94 -19.51
CA GLY A 561 7.14 -27.58 -19.85
C GLY A 561 6.85 -27.75 -21.36
N GLU A 562 5.67 -28.32 -21.63
CA GLU A 562 5.16 -28.95 -22.87
C GLU A 562 4.77 -27.99 -24.02
N LEU A 563 4.90 -26.67 -23.85
CA LEU A 563 4.49 -25.68 -24.86
C LEU A 563 5.49 -25.61 -26.05
N ASP A 564 5.03 -26.00 -27.25
CA ASP A 564 5.78 -25.85 -28.50
C ASP A 564 5.62 -24.42 -29.06
N LEU A 565 6.60 -23.56 -28.74
CA LEU A 565 6.66 -22.18 -29.21
C LEU A 565 6.65 -22.07 -30.74
N ARG A 566 7.29 -23.00 -31.45
CA ARG A 566 7.37 -22.96 -32.90
C ARG A 566 6.02 -23.30 -33.52
N ALA A 567 5.30 -24.26 -32.93
CA ALA A 567 3.92 -24.54 -33.31
C ALA A 567 3.01 -23.32 -33.03
N LEU A 568 3.12 -22.70 -31.85
CA LEU A 568 2.31 -21.52 -31.48
C LEU A 568 2.62 -20.28 -32.34
N ALA A 569 3.88 -20.03 -32.68
CA ALA A 569 4.30 -18.88 -33.48
C ALA A 569 4.04 -19.09 -35.00
N HIS A 570 4.23 -20.32 -35.51
CA HIS A 570 3.93 -20.66 -36.91
C HIS A 570 2.46 -20.94 -37.18
N ASP A 571 1.65 -21.17 -36.14
CA ASP A 571 0.21 -21.17 -36.27
C ASP A 571 -0.27 -19.73 -36.59
N ARG A 572 -0.17 -19.39 -37.88
CA ARG A 572 -0.66 -18.12 -38.45
C ARG A 572 -2.16 -17.93 -38.22
N GLU A 573 -2.85 -19.00 -37.86
CA GLU A 573 -4.26 -19.05 -37.52
C GLU A 573 -4.50 -19.16 -36.01
N SER A 574 -3.50 -19.01 -35.13
CA SER A 574 -3.75 -18.99 -33.68
C SER A 574 -4.53 -17.75 -33.25
N ALA A 575 -4.47 -16.65 -34.03
CA ALA A 575 -5.41 -15.52 -33.94
C ALA A 575 -6.83 -15.86 -34.45
N MET A 576 -7.01 -17.06 -35.01
CA MET A 576 -8.21 -17.66 -35.59
C MET A 576 -8.49 -19.06 -35.00
N THR A 577 -8.03 -19.34 -33.77
CA THR A 577 -8.64 -20.41 -32.98
C THR A 577 -10.03 -19.91 -32.58
N GLY A 578 -11.05 -20.78 -32.67
CA GLY A 578 -12.45 -20.39 -32.50
C GLY A 578 -12.77 -19.69 -31.18
N LEU A 579 -14.04 -19.28 -31.00
CA LEU A 579 -14.52 -18.56 -29.80
C LEU A 579 -13.83 -19.05 -28.51
N THR A 580 -13.35 -18.12 -27.69
CA THR A 580 -12.76 -18.40 -26.36
C THR A 580 -13.77 -19.15 -25.49
N GLN A 581 -13.36 -19.79 -24.39
CA GLN A 581 -14.33 -20.43 -23.49
C GLN A 581 -15.37 -19.44 -22.92
N GLY A 582 -14.98 -18.18 -22.69
CA GLY A 582 -15.90 -17.12 -22.28
C GLY A 582 -16.92 -16.78 -23.38
N GLU A 583 -16.44 -16.61 -24.61
CA GLU A 583 -17.28 -16.38 -25.79
C GLU A 583 -18.19 -17.59 -26.09
N GLN A 584 -17.70 -18.82 -25.87
CA GLN A 584 -18.50 -20.06 -25.98
C GLN A 584 -19.60 -20.12 -24.93
N ARG A 585 -19.32 -19.73 -23.68
CA ARG A 585 -20.34 -19.64 -22.61
C ARG A 585 -21.39 -18.57 -22.92
N ARG A 586 -20.96 -17.41 -23.42
CA ARG A 586 -21.86 -16.34 -23.87
C ARG A 586 -22.73 -16.81 -25.03
N LEU A 587 -22.14 -17.46 -26.03
CA LEU A 587 -22.87 -18.05 -27.15
C LEU A 587 -23.86 -19.11 -26.66
N ALA A 588 -23.49 -19.95 -25.69
CA ALA A 588 -24.40 -20.92 -25.09
C ALA A 588 -25.58 -20.25 -24.37
N ALA A 589 -25.35 -19.14 -23.67
CA ALA A 589 -26.42 -18.36 -23.03
C ALA A 589 -27.36 -17.70 -24.04
N VAL A 590 -26.82 -17.18 -25.16
CA VAL A 590 -27.62 -16.65 -26.27
C VAL A 590 -28.44 -17.76 -26.92
N ASN A 591 -27.82 -18.92 -27.17
CA ASN A 591 -28.49 -20.09 -27.70
C ASN A 591 -29.63 -20.54 -26.78
N GLU A 592 -29.42 -20.55 -25.47
CA GLU A 592 -30.45 -20.88 -24.48
C GLU A 592 -31.62 -19.88 -24.48
N ARG A 593 -31.34 -18.58 -24.63
CA ARG A 593 -32.37 -17.51 -24.68
C ARG A 593 -33.29 -17.64 -25.90
N TYR A 594 -32.77 -18.02 -27.05
CA TYR A 594 -33.53 -18.07 -28.31
C TYR A 594 -33.89 -19.51 -28.76
N LYS A 595 -33.56 -20.54 -27.97
CA LYS A 595 -33.78 -21.95 -28.33
C LYS A 595 -35.23 -22.26 -28.71
N ASP A 596 -36.20 -21.67 -28.01
CA ASP A 596 -37.62 -21.96 -28.23
C ASP A 596 -38.12 -21.30 -29.52
N ILE A 597 -37.61 -20.11 -29.86
CA ILE A 597 -37.89 -19.44 -31.14
C ILE A 597 -37.29 -20.24 -32.29
N LEU A 598 -36.04 -20.72 -32.15
CA LEU A 598 -35.38 -21.57 -33.14
C LEU A 598 -36.12 -22.89 -33.36
N ALA A 599 -36.63 -23.52 -32.29
CA ALA A 599 -37.36 -24.78 -32.35
C ALA A 599 -38.78 -24.61 -32.93
N ASN A 600 -39.49 -23.55 -32.56
CA ASN A 600 -40.87 -23.32 -32.99
C ASN A 600 -40.97 -22.79 -34.44
N THR A 601 -40.08 -21.87 -34.82
CA THR A 601 -40.08 -21.28 -36.17
C THR A 601 -39.34 -22.18 -37.16
N GLY A 602 -38.27 -22.84 -36.71
CA GLY A 602 -37.39 -23.67 -37.55
C GLY A 602 -36.30 -22.86 -38.25
N ILE A 603 -35.07 -23.37 -38.23
CA ILE A 603 -33.87 -22.69 -38.76
C ILE A 603 -34.03 -22.31 -40.23
N ASN A 604 -34.57 -23.21 -41.07
CA ASN A 604 -34.75 -22.93 -42.51
C ASN A 604 -35.74 -21.78 -42.75
N ASN A 605 -36.86 -21.75 -42.01
CA ASN A 605 -37.86 -20.70 -42.15
C ASN A 605 -37.30 -19.33 -41.72
N LEU A 606 -36.42 -19.29 -40.71
CA LEU A 606 -35.75 -18.06 -40.27
C LEU A 606 -34.73 -17.57 -41.31
N ILE A 607 -34.01 -18.47 -41.96
CA ILE A 607 -33.10 -18.13 -43.06
C ILE A 607 -33.90 -17.65 -44.29
N ASP A 608 -35.06 -18.27 -44.57
CA ASP A 608 -35.94 -17.82 -45.66
C ASP A 608 -36.55 -16.45 -45.37
N ASP A 609 -36.96 -16.18 -44.12
CA ASP A 609 -37.41 -14.85 -43.70
C ASP A 609 -36.26 -13.81 -43.84
N LEU A 610 -35.04 -14.13 -43.40
CA LEU A 610 -33.87 -13.27 -43.61
C LEU A 610 -33.63 -12.97 -45.10
N ARG A 611 -33.79 -13.96 -46.00
CA ARG A 611 -33.69 -13.75 -47.45
C ARG A 611 -34.78 -12.81 -47.96
N LEU A 612 -36.02 -12.98 -47.51
CA LEU A 612 -37.14 -12.09 -47.87
C LEU A 612 -36.91 -10.65 -47.41
N GLN A 613 -36.35 -10.46 -46.21
CA GLN A 613 -35.99 -9.13 -45.69
C GLN A 613 -34.88 -8.49 -46.53
N LEU A 614 -33.83 -9.23 -46.88
CA LEU A 614 -32.74 -8.76 -47.74
C LEU A 614 -33.23 -8.38 -49.14
N GLU A 615 -34.13 -9.19 -49.71
CA GLU A 615 -34.77 -8.92 -51.01
C GLU A 615 -35.63 -7.65 -50.95
N ALA A 616 -36.49 -7.51 -49.92
CA ALA A 616 -37.32 -6.32 -49.74
C ALA A 616 -36.46 -5.05 -49.58
N ARG A 617 -35.35 -5.12 -48.83
CA ARG A 617 -34.41 -4.02 -48.64
C ARG A 617 -33.69 -3.64 -49.94
N PHE A 618 -33.28 -4.62 -50.74
CA PHE A 618 -32.71 -4.37 -52.07
C PHE A 618 -33.73 -3.70 -53.00
N LEU A 619 -34.99 -4.14 -53.01
CA LEU A 619 -36.03 -3.54 -53.86
C LEU A 619 -36.37 -2.09 -53.47
N GLN A 620 -36.18 -1.71 -52.20
CA GLN A 620 -36.34 -0.33 -51.75
C GLN A 620 -35.17 0.59 -52.17
N ASN A 621 -33.98 0.03 -52.37
CA ASN A 621 -32.79 0.76 -52.79
C ASN A 621 -31.95 -0.10 -53.76
N PRO A 622 -32.39 -0.29 -55.01
CA PRO A 622 -31.73 -1.22 -55.93
C PRO A 622 -30.34 -0.71 -56.33
N ALA A 623 -29.42 -1.64 -56.62
CA ALA A 623 -28.15 -1.30 -57.23
C ALA A 623 -28.39 -0.69 -58.62
N THR A 624 -27.62 0.35 -58.98
CA THR A 624 -27.77 1.06 -60.25
C THR A 624 -26.45 1.16 -60.98
N ILE A 625 -26.50 1.16 -62.31
CA ILE A 625 -25.35 1.46 -63.17
C ILE A 625 -25.70 2.51 -64.20
N THR A 626 -24.68 3.23 -64.66
CA THR A 626 -24.77 4.08 -65.85
C THR A 626 -24.45 3.23 -67.08
N MET A 627 -25.37 3.16 -68.03
CA MET A 627 -25.24 2.45 -69.31
C MET A 627 -24.24 3.17 -70.24
N ASP A 628 -23.80 2.51 -71.31
CA ASP A 628 -22.86 3.10 -72.29
C ASP A 628 -23.46 4.34 -73.00
N ASP A 629 -24.78 4.47 -73.07
CA ASP A 629 -25.50 5.63 -73.62
C ASP A 629 -25.72 6.77 -72.59
N GLY A 630 -25.24 6.62 -71.36
CA GLY A 630 -25.38 7.59 -70.27
C GLY A 630 -26.69 7.50 -69.49
N SER A 631 -27.61 6.60 -69.84
CA SER A 631 -28.84 6.36 -69.07
C SER A 631 -28.56 5.57 -67.78
N LEU A 632 -29.35 5.81 -66.73
CA LEU A 632 -29.23 5.10 -65.45
C LEU A 632 -30.18 3.89 -65.44
N LYS A 633 -29.66 2.72 -65.06
CA LYS A 633 -30.40 1.46 -65.06
C LYS A 633 -30.37 0.80 -63.68
N GLU A 634 -31.56 0.53 -63.14
CA GLU A 634 -31.73 -0.31 -61.96
C GLU A 634 -31.49 -1.79 -62.29
N LEU A 635 -30.78 -2.46 -61.40
CA LEU A 635 -30.36 -3.85 -61.52
C LEU A 635 -31.34 -4.78 -60.78
N PRO A 636 -31.73 -5.93 -61.38
CA PRO A 636 -32.71 -6.86 -60.79
C PRO A 636 -32.10 -7.82 -59.76
N VAL A 637 -32.83 -8.12 -58.69
CA VAL A 637 -32.35 -9.05 -57.64
C VAL A 637 -32.09 -10.48 -58.15
N LEU A 638 -32.89 -10.97 -59.11
CA LEU A 638 -32.77 -12.32 -59.65
C LEU A 638 -31.79 -12.39 -60.83
N TYR A 639 -30.89 -13.37 -60.78
CA TYR A 639 -29.94 -13.63 -61.86
C TYR A 639 -30.64 -13.90 -63.21
N ALA A 640 -31.80 -14.57 -63.19
CA ALA A 640 -32.57 -14.86 -64.40
C ALA A 640 -33.03 -13.59 -65.12
N ASP A 641 -33.33 -12.51 -64.39
CA ASP A 641 -33.72 -11.23 -64.97
C ASP A 641 -32.50 -10.40 -65.36
N PHE A 642 -31.39 -10.53 -64.64
CA PHE A 642 -30.11 -9.92 -65.02
C PHE A 642 -29.64 -10.37 -66.40
N ILE A 643 -29.73 -11.66 -66.71
CA ILE A 643 -29.34 -12.19 -68.04
C ILE A 643 -30.25 -11.66 -69.16
N LYS A 644 -31.52 -11.32 -68.88
CA LYS A 644 -32.43 -10.74 -69.87
C LYS A 644 -32.05 -9.31 -70.25
N LEU A 645 -31.22 -8.62 -69.46
CA LEU A 645 -30.78 -7.25 -69.74
C LEU A 645 -29.85 -7.13 -70.95
N LYS A 646 -29.19 -8.23 -71.37
CA LYS A 646 -28.27 -8.28 -72.53
C LYS A 646 -27.21 -7.16 -72.54
N LEU A 647 -26.58 -6.92 -71.38
CA LEU A 647 -25.55 -5.90 -71.18
C LEU A 647 -24.28 -6.16 -72.00
N SER A 648 -23.58 -5.10 -72.39
CA SER A 648 -22.20 -5.18 -72.93
C SER A 648 -21.23 -5.73 -71.87
N GLU A 649 -20.06 -6.24 -72.26
CA GLU A 649 -19.08 -6.75 -71.29
C GLU A 649 -18.61 -5.67 -70.27
N ASN A 650 -18.52 -4.40 -70.70
CA ASN A 650 -18.18 -3.28 -69.81
C ASN A 650 -19.34 -2.88 -68.89
N GLU A 651 -20.58 -2.91 -69.39
CA GLU A 651 -21.79 -2.69 -68.56
C GLU A 651 -21.96 -3.82 -67.54
N LYS A 652 -21.67 -5.06 -67.94
CA LYS A 652 -21.73 -6.23 -67.06
C LYS A 652 -20.68 -6.17 -65.95
N ALA A 653 -19.45 -5.74 -66.25
CA ALA A 653 -18.42 -5.53 -65.24
C ALA A 653 -18.85 -4.48 -64.19
N ARG A 654 -19.37 -3.33 -64.65
CA ARG A 654 -19.93 -2.30 -63.74
C ARG A 654 -21.13 -2.80 -62.94
N ALA A 655 -21.99 -3.64 -63.53
CA ALA A 655 -23.12 -4.22 -62.83
C ALA A 655 -22.67 -5.16 -61.71
N LEU A 656 -21.68 -6.02 -61.98
CA LEU A 656 -21.10 -6.90 -60.97
C LEU A 656 -20.44 -6.10 -59.84
N GLU A 657 -19.66 -5.07 -60.17
CA GLU A 657 -19.06 -4.16 -59.18
C GLU A 657 -20.12 -3.48 -58.30
N ALA A 658 -21.21 -2.98 -58.89
CA ALA A 658 -22.34 -2.40 -58.16
C ALA A 658 -23.01 -3.42 -57.22
N TYR A 659 -23.18 -4.67 -57.66
CA TYR A 659 -23.70 -5.75 -56.83
C TYR A 659 -22.77 -6.16 -55.69
N TYR A 660 -21.45 -6.00 -55.86
CA TYR A 660 -20.46 -6.37 -54.83
C TYR A 660 -20.45 -5.35 -53.69
N GLN A 661 -20.59 -4.07 -54.02
CA GLN A 661 -20.68 -2.97 -53.05
C GLN A 661 -22.05 -2.92 -52.35
N HIS A 662 -23.10 -3.50 -52.95
CA HIS A 662 -24.42 -3.52 -52.36
C HIS A 662 -24.55 -4.59 -51.26
N LYS A 663 -24.58 -4.15 -49.99
CA LYS A 663 -24.53 -5.04 -48.82
C LYS A 663 -25.66 -6.07 -48.77
N ASP A 664 -26.91 -5.66 -49.00
CA ASP A 664 -28.05 -6.59 -48.94
C ASP A 664 -28.00 -7.67 -50.03
N HIS A 665 -27.63 -7.30 -51.26
CA HIS A 665 -27.44 -8.23 -52.36
C HIS A 665 -26.25 -9.17 -52.13
N THR A 666 -25.13 -8.67 -51.58
CA THR A 666 -23.97 -9.51 -51.22
C THR A 666 -24.31 -10.52 -50.12
N ALA A 667 -25.05 -10.10 -49.09
CA ALA A 667 -25.55 -11.01 -48.05
C ALA A 667 -26.54 -12.05 -48.62
N LEU A 668 -27.44 -11.63 -49.52
CA LEU A 668 -28.39 -12.54 -50.19
C LEU A 668 -27.67 -13.62 -51.00
N ARG A 669 -26.62 -13.23 -51.73
CA ARG A 669 -25.77 -14.15 -52.50
C ARG A 669 -24.98 -15.11 -51.62
N TYR A 670 -24.48 -14.65 -50.47
CA TYR A 670 -23.85 -15.52 -49.50
C TYR A 670 -24.79 -16.63 -49.04
N LEU A 671 -26.08 -16.34 -48.88
CA LEU A 671 -27.11 -17.30 -48.45
C LEU A 671 -27.75 -18.09 -49.62
N ALA A 672 -27.30 -17.95 -50.86
CA ALA A 672 -27.94 -18.58 -52.02
C ALA A 672 -27.38 -19.99 -52.32
N LYS A 673 -28.27 -20.94 -52.65
CA LYS A 673 -27.93 -22.30 -53.11
C LYS A 673 -28.82 -22.70 -54.31
N PRO A 674 -28.27 -22.87 -55.53
CA PRO A 674 -26.92 -22.48 -55.92
C PRO A 674 -26.76 -20.95 -55.95
N ASN A 675 -25.53 -20.45 -55.77
CA ASN A 675 -25.24 -19.03 -55.96
C ASN A 675 -24.85 -18.79 -57.43
N MET A 676 -25.81 -18.33 -58.23
CA MET A 676 -25.61 -18.08 -59.67
C MET A 676 -24.69 -16.90 -59.99
N TRP A 677 -24.38 -16.07 -58.99
CA TRP A 677 -23.48 -14.93 -59.08
C TRP A 677 -22.05 -15.27 -58.66
N MET A 678 -21.79 -16.52 -58.30
CA MET A 678 -20.48 -17.01 -57.84
C MET A 678 -19.47 -17.01 -58.98
N HIS A 679 -18.26 -16.49 -58.74
CA HIS A 679 -17.21 -16.53 -59.76
C HIS A 679 -16.70 -17.96 -60.03
N ARG A 680 -16.35 -18.26 -61.28
CA ARG A 680 -16.06 -19.62 -61.79
C ARG A 680 -14.94 -20.37 -61.05
N ASN A 681 -13.94 -19.68 -60.50
CA ASN A 681 -12.87 -20.30 -59.70
C ASN A 681 -12.79 -19.71 -58.27
N ALA A 682 -13.93 -19.25 -57.72
CA ALA A 682 -14.01 -18.89 -56.30
C ALA A 682 -13.49 -20.06 -55.42
N SER A 683 -12.64 -19.72 -54.45
CA SER A 683 -12.06 -20.66 -53.47
C SER A 683 -12.99 -20.84 -52.27
N TYR A 684 -12.85 -21.95 -51.52
CA TYR A 684 -13.65 -22.26 -50.32
C TYR A 684 -15.18 -22.30 -50.53
N VAL A 685 -15.61 -22.90 -51.65
CA VAL A 685 -17.02 -23.08 -52.01
C VAL A 685 -17.43 -24.55 -52.02
N TYR A 686 -18.71 -24.82 -51.83
CA TYR A 686 -19.30 -26.11 -52.15
C TYR A 686 -19.67 -26.20 -53.64
N VAL A 687 -19.60 -27.42 -54.16
CA VAL A 687 -19.95 -27.76 -55.54
C VAL A 687 -21.15 -28.70 -55.51
N ASP A 688 -22.18 -28.42 -56.29
CA ASP A 688 -23.38 -29.26 -56.36
C ASP A 688 -23.02 -30.66 -56.90
N SER A 689 -23.45 -31.70 -56.18
CA SER A 689 -23.11 -33.09 -56.50
C SER A 689 -23.72 -33.62 -57.79
N ASN A 690 -24.79 -32.98 -58.29
CA ASN A 690 -25.50 -33.36 -59.52
C ASN A 690 -25.07 -32.48 -60.72
N ASN A 691 -24.55 -31.28 -60.46
CA ASN A 691 -24.02 -30.40 -61.49
C ASN A 691 -22.78 -29.63 -61.00
N HIS A 692 -21.59 -30.11 -61.36
CA HIS A 692 -20.31 -29.51 -60.93
C HIS A 692 -20.07 -28.07 -61.42
N SER A 693 -20.91 -27.53 -62.31
CA SER A 693 -20.86 -26.12 -62.69
C SER A 693 -21.55 -25.18 -61.69
N LEU A 694 -22.35 -25.72 -60.76
CA LEU A 694 -23.06 -24.94 -59.75
C LEU A 694 -22.28 -24.92 -58.45
N LYS A 695 -22.09 -23.72 -57.90
CA LYS A 695 -21.31 -23.46 -56.69
C LYS A 695 -22.09 -22.61 -55.70
N TYR A 696 -21.82 -22.76 -54.42
CA TYR A 696 -22.42 -21.96 -53.36
C TYR A 696 -21.47 -21.87 -52.14
N SER A 697 -21.73 -20.92 -51.25
CA SER A 697 -20.86 -20.70 -50.08
C SER A 697 -21.02 -21.82 -49.04
N THR A 698 -20.16 -21.84 -48.03
CA THR A 698 -20.25 -22.78 -46.89
C THR A 698 -21.32 -22.41 -45.86
N PHE A 699 -22.24 -21.48 -46.17
CA PHE A 699 -23.21 -20.94 -45.20
C PHE A 699 -24.09 -22.00 -44.52
N GLU A 700 -24.32 -23.15 -45.16
CA GLU A 700 -25.13 -24.25 -44.61
C GLU A 700 -24.59 -24.74 -43.26
N GLU A 701 -23.26 -24.76 -43.06
CA GLU A 701 -22.64 -25.15 -41.78
C GLU A 701 -22.88 -24.12 -40.67
N TYR A 702 -23.20 -22.88 -41.04
CA TYR A 702 -23.44 -21.76 -40.12
C TYR A 702 -24.92 -21.39 -39.99
N GLN A 703 -25.82 -22.05 -40.72
CA GLN A 703 -27.26 -21.75 -40.69
C GLN A 703 -27.83 -21.67 -39.27
N PRO A 704 -27.51 -22.59 -38.33
CA PRO A 704 -28.00 -22.48 -36.96
C PRO A 704 -27.50 -21.20 -36.25
N LEU A 705 -26.24 -20.82 -36.46
CA LEU A 705 -25.64 -19.64 -35.85
C LEU A 705 -26.18 -18.34 -36.50
N ILE A 706 -26.33 -18.31 -37.82
CA ILE A 706 -26.89 -17.18 -38.55
C ILE A 706 -28.35 -16.95 -38.13
N ALA A 707 -29.16 -18.02 -38.01
CA ALA A 707 -30.54 -17.92 -37.55
C ALA A 707 -30.62 -17.42 -36.09
N LEU A 708 -29.75 -17.92 -35.21
CA LEU A 708 -29.67 -17.47 -33.82
C LEU A 708 -29.36 -15.97 -33.73
N LEU A 709 -28.35 -15.51 -34.47
CA LEU A 709 -27.92 -14.11 -34.48
C LEU A 709 -28.93 -13.20 -35.18
N TYR A 710 -29.65 -13.69 -36.18
CA TYR A 710 -30.76 -12.98 -36.80
C TYR A 710 -31.88 -12.69 -35.78
N CYS A 711 -32.27 -13.70 -34.98
CA CYS A 711 -33.22 -13.51 -33.89
C CYS A 711 -32.71 -12.49 -32.86
N ALA A 712 -31.43 -12.57 -32.48
CA ALA A 712 -30.82 -11.63 -31.53
C ALA A 712 -30.76 -10.19 -32.08
N ALA A 713 -30.45 -10.01 -33.36
CA ALA A 713 -30.41 -8.70 -34.00
C ALA A 713 -31.79 -8.04 -34.07
N ARG A 714 -32.86 -8.85 -34.24
CA ARG A 714 -34.25 -8.42 -34.36
C ARG A 714 -35.02 -8.38 -33.03
N ASP A 715 -34.39 -8.70 -31.90
CA ASP A 715 -35.07 -8.75 -30.61
C ASP A 715 -35.47 -7.34 -30.14
N GLU A 716 -36.75 -7.02 -30.23
CA GLU A 716 -37.34 -5.75 -29.79
C GLU A 716 -37.50 -5.67 -28.26
N ASN A 717 -37.33 -6.78 -27.54
CA ASN A 717 -37.54 -6.85 -26.09
C ASN A 717 -36.28 -6.55 -25.26
N ILE A 718 -35.17 -6.17 -25.91
CA ILE A 718 -33.96 -5.73 -25.22
C ILE A 718 -34.19 -4.30 -24.72
N ALA A 719 -34.11 -4.10 -23.40
CA ALA A 719 -34.30 -2.78 -22.79
C ALA A 719 -33.24 -1.78 -23.30
N GLN A 720 -33.65 -0.52 -23.47
CA GLN A 720 -32.78 0.54 -24.01
C GLN A 720 -31.55 0.83 -23.12
N GLU A 721 -31.68 0.59 -21.81
CA GLU A 721 -30.59 0.71 -20.83
C GLU A 721 -29.53 -0.39 -21.00
N ASP A 722 -29.93 -1.57 -21.49
CA ASP A 722 -29.06 -2.73 -21.71
C ASP A 722 -28.48 -2.80 -23.13
N SER A 723 -28.94 -1.92 -24.04
CA SER A 723 -28.61 -1.98 -25.47
C SER A 723 -27.49 -1.03 -25.91
N GLU A 724 -26.84 -0.32 -24.98
CA GLU A 724 -25.76 0.63 -25.24
C GLU A 724 -26.10 1.66 -26.34
N GLY A 725 -27.38 2.03 -26.47
CA GLY A 725 -27.86 2.98 -27.49
C GLY A 725 -28.18 2.37 -28.86
N PHE A 726 -28.02 1.06 -29.07
CA PHE A 726 -28.39 0.38 -30.31
C PHE A 726 -29.89 0.04 -30.35
N THR A 727 -30.54 0.29 -31.49
CA THR A 727 -31.95 -0.08 -31.77
C THR A 727 -32.02 -1.39 -32.55
N PRO A 728 -33.17 -2.09 -32.60
CA PRO A 728 -33.33 -3.27 -33.45
C PRO A 728 -32.94 -3.04 -34.92
N GLU A 729 -33.21 -1.84 -35.44
CA GLU A 729 -32.87 -1.46 -36.82
C GLU A 729 -31.36 -1.31 -37.02
N THR A 730 -30.66 -0.65 -36.08
CA THR A 730 -29.20 -0.46 -36.19
C THR A 730 -28.43 -1.76 -35.93
N ARG A 731 -28.92 -2.61 -35.01
CA ARG A 731 -28.39 -3.96 -34.81
C ARG A 731 -28.55 -4.82 -36.06
N PHE A 732 -29.73 -4.79 -36.67
CA PHE A 732 -29.99 -5.56 -37.88
C PHE A 732 -29.17 -5.06 -39.07
N ALA A 733 -28.99 -3.75 -39.21
CA ALA A 733 -28.10 -3.18 -40.23
C ALA A 733 -26.65 -3.65 -40.07
N HIS A 734 -26.10 -3.61 -38.84
CA HIS A 734 -24.75 -4.11 -38.56
C HIS A 734 -24.62 -5.63 -38.82
N PHE A 735 -25.63 -6.41 -38.46
CA PHE A 735 -25.66 -7.85 -38.76
C PHE A 735 -25.58 -8.13 -40.28
N ILE A 736 -26.30 -7.34 -41.09
CA ILE A 736 -26.25 -7.44 -42.56
C ILE A 736 -24.87 -7.01 -43.09
N ASP A 737 -24.29 -5.96 -42.53
CA ASP A 737 -22.94 -5.51 -42.88
C ASP A 737 -21.93 -6.66 -42.71
N GLU A 738 -21.95 -7.33 -41.57
CA GLU A 738 -21.07 -8.45 -41.26
C GLU A 738 -21.30 -9.66 -42.18
N LEU A 739 -22.55 -10.01 -42.48
CA LEU A 739 -22.87 -11.04 -43.48
C LEU A 739 -22.37 -10.66 -44.88
N SER A 740 -22.48 -9.39 -45.26
CA SER A 740 -22.00 -8.90 -46.54
C SER A 740 -20.48 -9.02 -46.63
N HIS A 741 -19.75 -8.69 -45.56
CA HIS A 741 -18.30 -8.83 -45.49
C HIS A 741 -17.85 -10.30 -45.63
N ILE A 742 -18.59 -11.25 -45.06
CA ILE A 742 -18.35 -12.69 -45.27
C ILE A 742 -18.63 -13.06 -46.74
N GLY A 743 -19.72 -12.56 -47.30
CA GLY A 743 -20.12 -12.80 -48.69
C GLY A 743 -19.11 -12.30 -49.72
N ARG A 744 -18.35 -11.24 -49.41
CA ARG A 744 -17.35 -10.65 -50.33
C ARG A 744 -16.21 -11.59 -50.71
N ALA A 745 -15.89 -12.58 -49.89
CA ALA A 745 -14.89 -13.61 -50.22
C ALA A 745 -15.22 -14.39 -51.51
N HIS A 746 -16.43 -14.27 -52.04
CA HIS A 746 -16.93 -14.95 -53.23
C HIS A 746 -17.03 -14.06 -54.49
N ASN A 747 -16.69 -12.77 -54.39
CA ASN A 747 -16.87 -11.75 -55.44
C ASN A 747 -15.65 -11.56 -56.37
N TRP A 748 -14.73 -12.53 -56.41
CA TRP A 748 -13.41 -12.49 -57.05
C TRP A 748 -13.27 -11.71 -58.37
N ASP A 749 -12.42 -10.67 -58.37
CA ASP A 749 -12.08 -9.88 -59.57
C ASP A 749 -10.58 -9.65 -59.85
N ARG A 750 -9.64 -9.76 -58.88
CA ARG A 750 -8.20 -9.46 -59.09
C ARG A 750 -7.23 -10.41 -58.36
N SER A 751 -5.95 -10.41 -58.79
CA SER A 751 -4.85 -11.16 -58.17
C SER A 751 -3.58 -10.30 -58.07
N ARG A 752 -2.89 -10.34 -56.92
CA ARG A 752 -1.57 -9.70 -56.68
C ARG A 752 -0.55 -10.76 -56.29
N GLU A 753 0.71 -10.58 -56.64
CA GLU A 753 1.77 -11.47 -56.13
C GLU A 753 2.33 -10.94 -54.81
N ARG A 754 2.38 -11.81 -53.79
CA ARG A 754 3.01 -11.52 -52.50
C ARG A 754 4.00 -12.63 -52.15
N GLY A 755 5.26 -12.42 -52.51
CA GLY A 755 6.31 -13.45 -52.42
C GLY A 755 6.11 -14.55 -53.47
N ASN A 756 6.44 -15.81 -53.14
CA ASN A 756 6.26 -16.96 -54.06
C ASN A 756 4.81 -17.48 -54.14
N LYS A 757 3.81 -16.67 -53.76
CA LYS A 757 2.39 -17.03 -53.82
C LYS A 757 1.58 -15.88 -54.42
N SER A 758 0.67 -16.23 -55.32
CA SER A 758 -0.38 -15.34 -55.82
C SER A 758 -1.48 -15.23 -54.76
N GLU A 759 -1.84 -14.00 -54.39
CA GLU A 759 -2.89 -13.63 -53.44
C GLU A 759 -4.05 -13.00 -54.23
N GLU A 760 -5.25 -13.56 -54.13
CA GLU A 760 -6.46 -13.10 -54.84
C GLU A 760 -7.28 -12.18 -53.92
N TYR A 761 -7.82 -11.06 -54.43
CA TYR A 761 -8.50 -10.03 -53.63
C TYR A 761 -9.55 -9.22 -54.43
N ASP A 762 -10.43 -8.50 -53.72
CA ASP A 762 -11.38 -7.48 -54.23
C ASP A 762 -11.09 -6.15 -53.51
N ASP A 763 -10.58 -5.11 -54.21
CA ASP A 763 -10.01 -3.91 -53.58
C ASP A 763 -10.94 -2.70 -53.42
N LEU A 764 -12.18 -2.93 -53.01
CA LEU A 764 -12.90 -1.92 -52.21
C LEU A 764 -12.99 -2.36 -50.74
N GLU A 765 -11.80 -2.64 -50.17
CA GLU A 765 -11.42 -3.26 -48.87
C GLU A 765 -12.42 -3.17 -47.68
N GLY A 766 -12.45 -4.09 -46.72
CA GLY A 766 -11.40 -5.04 -46.34
C GLY A 766 -11.80 -6.50 -46.21
N ASP A 767 -10.77 -7.34 -46.33
CA ASP A 767 -10.84 -8.79 -46.20
C ASP A 767 -10.51 -9.29 -44.78
N ARG A 768 -11.38 -10.20 -44.32
CA ARG A 768 -11.13 -11.48 -43.63
C ARG A 768 -12.49 -11.93 -43.07
N PRO A 769 -12.94 -13.20 -43.20
CA PRO A 769 -12.14 -14.43 -43.41
C PRO A 769 -12.69 -15.38 -44.49
N SER A 770 -11.79 -16.01 -45.25
CA SER A 770 -12.10 -17.05 -46.23
C SER A 770 -12.02 -18.48 -45.65
N CYS A 771 -11.65 -18.65 -44.38
CA CYS A 771 -11.58 -19.94 -43.71
C CYS A 771 -12.73 -20.15 -42.70
N TYR A 772 -12.99 -21.42 -42.34
CA TYR A 772 -14.07 -21.83 -41.45
C TYR A 772 -14.07 -21.11 -40.07
N SER A 773 -12.91 -20.99 -39.45
CA SER A 773 -12.80 -20.42 -38.09
C SER A 773 -13.09 -18.92 -38.04
N GLY A 774 -12.70 -18.16 -39.06
CA GLY A 774 -12.96 -16.75 -39.10
C GLY A 774 -14.44 -16.41 -39.30
N VAL A 775 -15.19 -17.21 -40.07
CA VAL A 775 -16.62 -16.95 -40.33
C VAL A 775 -17.38 -17.00 -39.01
N LYS A 776 -17.07 -17.99 -38.16
CA LYS A 776 -17.65 -18.14 -36.82
C LYS A 776 -17.36 -16.95 -35.90
N ARG A 777 -16.14 -16.40 -35.93
CA ARG A 777 -15.76 -15.25 -35.09
C ARG A 777 -16.43 -13.97 -35.54
N ARG A 778 -16.46 -13.72 -36.85
CA ARG A 778 -17.14 -12.54 -37.43
C ARG A 778 -18.64 -12.57 -37.14
N LEU A 779 -19.28 -13.74 -37.30
CA LEU A 779 -20.68 -13.93 -36.92
C LEU A 779 -20.93 -13.63 -35.43
N PHE A 780 -20.07 -14.09 -34.52
CA PHE A 780 -20.23 -13.81 -33.08
C PHE A 780 -20.23 -12.31 -32.75
N GLN A 781 -19.49 -11.50 -33.52
CA GLN A 781 -19.39 -10.05 -33.34
C GLN A 781 -20.51 -9.27 -34.06
N ALA A 782 -21.43 -9.96 -34.75
CA ALA A 782 -22.35 -9.31 -35.69
C ALA A 782 -23.52 -8.57 -35.04
N VAL A 783 -23.76 -8.74 -33.74
CA VAL A 783 -24.93 -8.15 -33.04
C VAL A 783 -24.46 -7.24 -31.90
N LEU A 784 -24.15 -5.99 -32.23
CA LEU A 784 -23.76 -4.97 -31.25
C LEU A 784 -24.91 -4.61 -30.32
N GLY A 785 -24.60 -4.18 -29.09
CA GLY A 785 -25.61 -3.75 -28.11
C GLY A 785 -26.55 -4.87 -27.64
N HIS A 786 -26.13 -6.13 -27.74
CA HIS A 786 -26.86 -7.26 -27.15
C HIS A 786 -26.20 -7.68 -25.83
N PRO A 787 -26.95 -7.76 -24.70
CA PRO A 787 -26.38 -7.87 -23.34
C PRO A 787 -25.61 -9.18 -23.09
N LEU A 788 -25.82 -10.20 -23.91
CA LEU A 788 -25.07 -11.47 -23.83
C LEU A 788 -23.95 -11.60 -24.89
N LEU A 789 -23.94 -10.77 -25.93
CA LEU A 789 -22.94 -10.76 -27.00
C LEU A 789 -21.98 -9.57 -26.84
N ILE A 790 -21.68 -9.22 -25.59
CA ILE A 790 -20.76 -8.13 -25.26
C ILE A 790 -19.35 -8.55 -25.64
N ILE A 791 -18.75 -7.79 -26.55
CA ILE A 791 -17.32 -7.86 -26.87
C ILE A 791 -16.61 -7.08 -25.77
N LEU A 792 -16.07 -7.79 -24.77
CA LEU A 792 -15.15 -7.17 -23.83
C LEU A 792 -13.84 -6.93 -24.60
N THR A 793 -13.67 -5.73 -25.12
CA THR A 793 -12.46 -5.30 -25.84
C THR A 793 -11.31 -4.98 -24.90
#